data_AF-A0A4U0XD40-F1
#
_entry.id   AF-A0A4U0XD40-F1
#
_cell.length_a   1.000
_cell.length_b   1.000
_cell.length_c   1.000
_cell.angle_alpha   90.00
_cell.angle_beta   90.00
_cell.angle_gamma   90.00
#
_symmetry.space_group_name_H-M   'P 1'
#
loop_
_entity.id
_entity.type
_entity.pdbx_description
1 polymer ?
#
loop_
_entity_poly.entity_id
_entity_poly.type
_entity_poly.pdbx_seq_one_letter_code
_entity_poly.pdbx_strand_id
1 'polypeptide(L)'
;MKTTILPVDARKIGRIRAVPSPQEDDLLDDLAIDLDEHSEDAEHLRLAAELLKHSDIPVAFPTETVYGLGADATRSEAVRGIYRAKQRPVDNPLIVHFASLGQLRDLLRPHGPVENGASTNGDASDASHDDPIPTIYHPLISKFWPGPLTIILPNPPHSLLAPEVTAGLPTFGARIPANLLALALIKLADVPVAAPSANASTKPSPTAAEHVAFDLNGRIATILDGGPCDVGVESTVVDGLSHPPLILRPGGVSAEELRSCAGWEGVRVGYKNAAETTGSQPRAPGMKYRHYSPRAPVVLFEAGVRAPGLEEMRGYVGGNGRLGVIRTRCWGIDAGSDGTPITTRQAEKTFYTSTRQVGAGGFAGLLTTLHASSEPKKAITTHHFLARGSPIELLDLGLGPDTAGIARGVFAALRELDRYDVDAILVEGIDETEGTTAAAVMNRLLLVTGFGPFQQRYPVNPSYEITRLLPPFLPQATTADGNPVQIIGYGSPIRVCYADARELIPPLLEAYSKTVDFVLHIGMASGRQYYAAERYAHRDGYSKHKDLDGCFPSADQTERDFGDCPELLETSLDYDSVLHRWQAFISQSPETSPAWGADCRPSENAGNFLCDYTYFNCMAWYGRRNKKLEGGSSSDRPVMFLHVPAESDEAALEKGAAVASALIQAMVDDFLAPRAA
;
A
#
# COMPACT_ATOMS: atom_id res chain seq x y z
N MET A 1 14.38 20.46 -11.39
CA MET A 1 13.17 21.13 -10.86
C MET A 1 13.16 20.96 -9.34
N LYS A 2 12.73 21.95 -8.56
CA LYS A 2 12.61 21.81 -7.09
C LYS A 2 11.14 21.47 -6.77
N THR A 3 10.90 20.43 -5.97
CA THR A 3 9.56 20.07 -5.50
C THR A 3 9.20 20.91 -4.27
N THR A 4 7.98 21.42 -4.23
CA THR A 4 7.44 22.23 -3.13
C THR A 4 6.20 21.56 -2.54
N ILE A 5 6.14 21.47 -1.22
CA ILE A 5 4.96 21.01 -0.47
C ILE A 5 4.16 22.25 -0.07
N LEU A 6 2.89 22.30 -0.48
CA LEU A 6 1.96 23.37 -0.17
C LEU A 6 0.93 22.85 0.85
N PRO A 7 1.05 23.20 2.14
CA PRO A 7 0.08 22.78 3.15
C PRO A 7 -1.26 23.47 2.92
N VAL A 8 -2.35 22.71 3.02
CA VAL A 8 -3.72 23.21 2.84
C VAL A 8 -4.67 22.57 3.86
N ASP A 9 -5.21 23.38 4.76
CA ASP A 9 -6.34 23.02 5.61
C ASP A 9 -7.66 23.28 4.85
N ALA A 10 -8.34 22.20 4.44
CA ALA A 10 -9.61 22.28 3.72
C ALA A 10 -10.74 23.01 4.46
N ARG A 11 -10.59 23.30 5.76
CA ARG A 11 -11.56 24.11 6.53
C ARG A 11 -11.34 25.61 6.37
N LYS A 12 -10.17 26.02 5.87
CA LYS A 12 -9.77 27.42 5.72
C LYS A 12 -9.83 27.91 4.27
N ILE A 13 -10.10 27.04 3.30
CA ILE A 13 -10.15 27.41 1.88
C ILE A 13 -11.39 28.24 1.50
N GLY A 14 -12.44 28.23 2.32
CA GLY A 14 -13.68 28.97 2.05
C GLY A 14 -14.93 28.21 2.50
N ARG A 15 -16.07 28.47 1.85
CA ARG A 15 -17.34 27.80 2.12
C ARG A 15 -17.62 26.74 1.05
N ILE A 16 -17.83 25.50 1.48
CA ILE A 16 -18.22 24.39 0.62
C ILE A 16 -19.63 23.93 1.02
N ARG A 17 -20.52 23.75 0.05
CA ARG A 17 -21.92 23.38 0.29
C ARG A 17 -22.39 22.37 -0.75
N ALA A 18 -23.19 21.40 -0.33
CA ALA A 18 -23.92 20.55 -1.25
C ALA A 18 -25.11 21.33 -1.82
N VAL A 19 -25.35 21.19 -3.12
CA VAL A 19 -26.45 21.81 -3.84
C VAL A 19 -27.18 20.73 -4.65
N PRO A 20 -28.49 20.86 -4.90
CA PRO A 20 -29.19 19.92 -5.77
C PRO A 20 -28.49 19.81 -7.13
N SER A 21 -28.50 18.61 -7.73
CA SER A 21 -28.06 18.47 -9.11
C SER A 21 -28.92 19.35 -10.03
N PRO A 22 -28.36 19.87 -11.13
CA PRO A 22 -29.15 20.53 -12.17
C PRO A 22 -30.24 19.63 -12.79
N GLN A 23 -30.15 18.30 -12.65
CA GLN A 23 -31.16 17.34 -13.07
C GLN A 23 -32.03 16.93 -11.86
N GLU A 24 -33.36 16.95 -12.01
CA GLU A 24 -34.29 16.44 -11.00
C GLU A 24 -34.07 14.94 -10.76
N ASP A 25 -34.12 14.52 -9.48
CA ASP A 25 -33.93 13.12 -9.03
C ASP A 25 -32.64 12.44 -9.51
N ASP A 26 -31.57 13.20 -9.68
CA ASP A 26 -30.26 12.67 -10.09
C ASP A 26 -29.64 11.71 -9.05
N LEU A 27 -28.75 10.84 -9.51
CA LEU A 27 -28.07 9.81 -8.70
C LEU A 27 -27.16 10.40 -7.62
N LEU A 28 -26.73 11.66 -7.80
CA LEU A 28 -25.85 12.41 -6.93
C LEU A 28 -26.24 13.89 -6.95
N ASP A 29 -26.18 14.55 -5.79
CA ASP A 29 -26.18 16.01 -5.69
C ASP A 29 -24.86 16.61 -6.27
N ASP A 30 -24.67 17.92 -6.21
CA ASP A 30 -23.44 18.60 -6.66
C ASP A 30 -22.83 19.45 -5.52
N LEU A 31 -21.62 19.98 -5.75
CA LEU A 31 -20.84 20.73 -4.76
C LEU A 31 -20.61 22.18 -5.20
N ALA A 32 -21.06 23.17 -4.43
CA ALA A 32 -20.71 24.57 -4.63
C ALA A 32 -19.53 24.98 -3.72
N ILE A 33 -18.60 25.78 -4.26
CA ILE A 33 -17.38 26.20 -3.59
C ILE A 33 -17.21 27.72 -3.72
N ASP A 34 -17.30 28.42 -2.59
CA ASP A 34 -17.00 29.84 -2.47
C ASP A 34 -15.64 29.98 -1.78
N LEU A 35 -14.56 30.22 -2.54
CA LEU A 35 -13.22 30.35 -1.96
C LEU A 35 -13.06 31.65 -1.17
N ASP A 36 -12.31 31.59 -0.07
CA ASP A 36 -11.84 32.78 0.64
C ASP A 36 -10.68 33.41 -0.16
N GLU A 37 -10.82 34.67 -0.56
CA GLU A 37 -9.78 35.39 -1.31
C GLU A 37 -8.60 35.83 -0.44
N HIS A 38 -8.74 35.78 0.88
CA HIS A 38 -7.70 36.21 1.82
C HIS A 38 -6.99 35.04 2.52
N SER A 39 -7.36 33.80 2.17
CA SER A 39 -6.80 32.60 2.77
C SER A 39 -5.62 32.07 1.96
N GLU A 40 -4.46 31.91 2.62
CA GLU A 40 -3.26 31.28 2.06
C GLU A 40 -3.56 29.85 1.58
N ASP A 41 -4.39 29.10 2.33
CA ASP A 41 -4.85 27.76 1.96
C ASP A 41 -5.63 27.77 0.62
N ALA A 42 -6.46 28.80 0.40
CA ALA A 42 -7.19 28.98 -0.85
C ALA A 42 -6.27 29.41 -2.00
N GLU A 43 -5.24 30.21 -1.73
CA GLU A 43 -4.21 30.57 -2.73
C GLU A 43 -3.42 29.34 -3.18
N HIS A 44 -2.97 28.49 -2.26
CA HIS A 44 -2.31 27.22 -2.58
C HIS A 44 -3.20 26.31 -3.45
N LEU A 45 -4.49 26.22 -3.12
CA LEU A 45 -5.45 25.45 -3.90
C LEU A 45 -5.65 26.03 -5.31
N ARG A 46 -5.79 27.36 -5.45
CA ARG A 46 -5.88 28.03 -6.76
C ARG A 46 -4.63 27.78 -7.59
N LEU A 47 -3.45 27.92 -7.00
CA LEU A 47 -2.18 27.66 -7.68
C LEU A 47 -2.13 26.22 -8.23
N ALA A 48 -2.52 25.24 -7.43
CA ALA A 48 -2.56 23.85 -7.86
C ALA A 48 -3.60 23.59 -8.97
N ALA A 49 -4.77 24.22 -8.91
CA ALA A 49 -5.80 24.13 -9.95
C ALA A 49 -5.32 24.73 -11.29
N GLU A 50 -4.69 25.90 -11.25
CA GLU A 50 -4.07 26.53 -12.43
C GLU A 50 -2.96 25.65 -13.03
N LEU A 51 -2.15 25.02 -12.18
CA LEU A 51 -1.13 24.07 -12.64
C LEU A 51 -1.76 22.85 -13.32
N LEU A 52 -2.82 22.26 -12.76
CA LEU A 52 -3.51 21.13 -13.42
C LEU A 52 -4.06 21.51 -14.79
N LYS A 53 -4.61 22.72 -14.91
CA LYS A 53 -5.25 23.21 -16.13
C LYS A 53 -4.24 23.58 -17.22
N HIS A 54 -3.12 24.21 -16.83
CA HIS A 54 -2.20 24.84 -17.78
C HIS A 54 -0.84 24.17 -17.92
N SER A 55 -0.36 23.45 -16.90
CA SER A 55 0.95 22.78 -16.91
C SER A 55 0.91 21.38 -17.52
N ASP A 56 2.05 20.94 -18.09
CA ASP A 56 2.29 19.54 -18.45
C ASP A 56 2.94 18.75 -17.28
N ILE A 57 3.20 19.42 -16.17
CA ILE A 57 3.81 18.84 -14.96
C ILE A 57 2.69 18.47 -13.99
N PRO A 58 2.59 17.20 -13.57
CA PRO A 58 1.51 16.76 -12.71
C PRO A 58 1.64 17.33 -11.29
N VAL A 59 0.49 17.44 -10.62
CA VAL A 59 0.35 17.90 -9.22
C VAL A 59 -0.05 16.72 -8.35
N ALA A 60 0.66 16.50 -7.24
CA ALA A 60 0.24 15.49 -6.27
C ALA A 60 -0.78 16.07 -5.28
N PHE A 61 -1.81 15.30 -4.94
CA PHE A 61 -2.89 15.75 -4.03
C PHE A 61 -3.45 14.57 -3.23
N PRO A 62 -3.98 14.79 -2.01
CA PRO A 62 -4.54 13.73 -1.19
C PRO A 62 -5.90 13.28 -1.71
N THR A 63 -6.23 12.01 -1.49
CA THR A 63 -7.61 11.50 -1.52
C THR A 63 -7.93 10.82 -0.19
N GLU A 64 -9.13 10.29 -0.02
CA GLU A 64 -9.44 9.40 1.11
C GLU A 64 -8.66 8.08 1.04
N THR A 65 -8.25 7.66 -0.16
CA THR A 65 -7.53 6.38 -0.38
C THR A 65 -6.02 6.51 -0.21
N VAL A 66 -5.37 7.07 -1.22
CA VAL A 66 -3.92 7.31 -1.33
C VAL A 66 -3.72 8.66 -2.01
N TYR A 67 -2.52 9.23 -1.94
CA TYR A 67 -2.19 10.43 -2.71
C TYR A 67 -2.21 10.11 -4.20
N GLY A 68 -2.87 10.95 -4.98
CA GLY A 68 -2.95 10.88 -6.44
C GLY A 68 -1.94 11.82 -7.10
N LEU A 69 -1.41 11.42 -8.26
CA LEU A 69 -0.56 12.27 -9.11
C LEU A 69 -1.37 12.73 -10.32
N GLY A 70 -1.99 13.91 -10.21
CA GLY A 70 -2.96 14.43 -11.17
C GLY A 70 -2.37 15.19 -12.33
N ALA A 71 -3.00 15.04 -13.49
CA ALA A 71 -2.89 15.94 -14.63
C ALA A 71 -4.24 16.01 -15.37
N ASP A 72 -4.46 17.05 -16.16
CA ASP A 72 -5.63 17.15 -17.04
C ASP A 72 -5.70 15.94 -17.99
N ALA A 73 -6.77 15.16 -17.86
CA ALA A 73 -6.98 13.93 -18.60
C ALA A 73 -7.24 14.15 -20.10
N THR A 74 -7.53 15.40 -20.51
CA THR A 74 -7.80 15.76 -21.91
C THR A 74 -6.54 16.20 -22.66
N ARG A 75 -5.40 16.35 -21.95
CA ARG A 75 -4.15 16.85 -22.53
C ARG A 75 -3.07 15.78 -22.55
N SER A 76 -2.74 15.28 -23.74
CA SER A 76 -1.71 14.23 -23.91
C SER A 76 -0.37 14.56 -23.26
N GLU A 77 0.14 15.80 -23.39
CA GLU A 77 1.44 16.15 -22.78
C GLU A 77 1.40 16.15 -21.24
N ALA A 78 0.28 16.55 -20.65
CA ALA A 78 0.07 16.53 -19.21
C ALA A 78 -0.04 15.08 -18.69
N VAL A 79 -0.79 14.23 -19.38
CA VAL A 79 -0.89 12.79 -19.07
C VAL A 79 0.46 12.09 -19.23
N ARG A 80 1.23 12.39 -20.30
CA ARG A 80 2.63 11.92 -20.45
C ARG A 80 3.53 12.42 -19.32
N GLY A 81 3.25 13.59 -18.75
CA GLY A 81 3.88 14.10 -17.53
C GLY A 81 3.79 13.13 -16.35
N ILE A 82 2.62 12.50 -16.14
CA ILE A 82 2.41 11.46 -15.12
C ILE A 82 3.33 10.26 -15.39
N TYR A 83 3.32 9.74 -16.61
CA TYR A 83 4.15 8.58 -16.97
C TYR A 83 5.64 8.87 -16.82
N ARG A 84 6.10 10.06 -17.24
CA ARG A 84 7.49 10.51 -17.07
C ARG A 84 7.89 10.63 -15.60
N ALA A 85 7.09 11.31 -14.79
CA ALA A 85 7.38 11.52 -13.37
C ALA A 85 7.46 10.18 -12.61
N LYS A 86 6.53 9.27 -12.89
CA LYS A 86 6.49 7.95 -12.25
C LYS A 86 7.46 6.95 -12.85
N GLN A 87 8.02 7.20 -14.04
CA GLN A 87 8.68 6.17 -14.86
C GLN A 87 7.76 4.94 -15.06
N ARG A 88 6.49 5.22 -15.36
CA ARG A 88 5.44 4.21 -15.50
C ARG A 88 5.36 3.73 -16.96
N PRO A 89 5.16 2.43 -17.22
CA PRO A 89 4.86 1.91 -18.56
C PRO A 89 3.59 2.55 -19.14
N VAL A 90 3.64 2.98 -20.40
CA VAL A 90 2.55 3.71 -21.08
C VAL A 90 1.35 2.82 -21.44
N ASP A 91 1.49 1.51 -21.31
CA ASP A 91 0.46 0.51 -21.56
C ASP A 91 -0.49 0.31 -20.36
N ASN A 92 -0.20 0.94 -19.22
CA ASN A 92 -0.95 0.77 -17.97
C ASN A 92 -1.92 1.95 -17.74
N PRO A 93 -3.24 1.75 -17.93
CA PRO A 93 -4.23 2.82 -17.94
C PRO A 93 -4.31 3.59 -16.62
N LEU A 94 -4.92 4.78 -16.66
CA LEU A 94 -5.10 5.67 -15.51
C LEU A 94 -6.58 5.77 -15.12
N ILE A 95 -6.84 6.04 -13.83
CA ILE A 95 -8.18 6.37 -13.34
C ILE A 95 -8.40 7.87 -13.49
N VAL A 96 -9.53 8.24 -14.07
CA VAL A 96 -9.98 9.62 -14.23
C VAL A 96 -10.88 9.97 -13.05
N HIS A 97 -10.54 11.08 -12.39
CA HIS A 97 -11.27 11.63 -11.27
C HIS A 97 -12.13 12.81 -11.73
N PHE A 98 -13.35 12.85 -11.22
CA PHE A 98 -14.36 13.86 -11.54
C PHE A 98 -14.85 14.55 -10.26
N ALA A 99 -15.35 15.78 -10.40
CA ALA A 99 -15.97 16.51 -9.30
C ALA A 99 -17.51 16.46 -9.31
N SER A 100 -18.14 16.03 -10.41
CA SER A 100 -19.61 15.92 -10.53
C SER A 100 -20.02 14.88 -11.57
N LEU A 101 -21.27 14.42 -11.51
CA LEU A 101 -21.85 13.56 -12.56
C LEU A 101 -22.03 14.30 -13.88
N GLY A 102 -22.30 15.61 -13.85
CA GLY A 102 -22.38 16.44 -15.06
C GLY A 102 -21.10 16.36 -15.89
N GLN A 103 -19.94 16.54 -15.24
CA GLN A 103 -18.63 16.44 -15.88
C GLN A 103 -18.39 15.06 -16.51
N LEU A 104 -18.81 13.98 -15.83
CA LEU A 104 -18.70 12.61 -16.35
C LEU A 104 -19.66 12.37 -17.53
N ARG A 105 -20.91 12.80 -17.43
CA ARG A 105 -21.92 12.64 -18.50
C ARG A 105 -21.52 13.43 -19.74
N ASP A 106 -21.00 14.64 -19.58
CA ASP A 106 -20.53 15.46 -20.70
C ASP A 106 -19.39 14.77 -21.45
N LEU A 107 -18.46 14.12 -20.72
CA LEU A 107 -17.40 13.32 -21.34
C LEU A 107 -17.94 12.08 -22.08
N LEU A 108 -18.98 11.43 -21.56
CA LEU A 108 -19.56 10.21 -22.15
C LEU A 108 -20.44 10.49 -23.38
N ARG A 109 -20.98 11.71 -23.50
CA ARG A 109 -21.83 12.09 -24.64
C ARG A 109 -20.99 12.23 -25.91
N PRO A 110 -21.52 11.83 -27.08
CA PRO A 110 -20.80 11.98 -28.34
C PRO A 110 -20.47 13.45 -28.64
N HIS A 111 -19.22 13.74 -29.01
CA HIS A 111 -18.80 15.04 -29.51
C HIS A 111 -18.57 14.99 -31.02
N GLY A 112 -19.46 15.61 -31.81
CA GLY A 112 -19.33 15.70 -33.27
C GLY A 112 -20.56 16.27 -33.96
N PRO A 113 -20.46 16.73 -35.23
CA PRO A 113 -21.62 17.13 -36.00
C PRO A 113 -22.54 15.93 -36.20
N VAL A 114 -23.82 16.07 -35.79
CA VAL A 114 -24.87 15.12 -36.16
C VAL A 114 -24.96 15.14 -37.68
N GLU A 115 -24.51 14.08 -38.35
CA GLU A 115 -24.73 13.94 -39.78
C GLU A 115 -26.24 13.85 -40.01
N ASN A 116 -26.82 14.94 -40.51
CA ASN A 116 -28.20 15.00 -40.98
C ASN A 116 -28.37 13.99 -42.12
N GLY A 117 -28.82 12.79 -41.78
CA GLY A 117 -28.77 11.65 -42.69
C GLY A 117 -29.90 10.63 -42.53
N ALA A 118 -31.10 11.04 -42.11
CA ALA A 118 -32.39 10.47 -42.53
C ALA A 118 -33.54 11.15 -41.78
N SER A 119 -34.25 12.03 -42.49
CA SER A 119 -35.58 12.47 -42.10
C SER A 119 -36.53 11.26 -42.08
N THR A 120 -36.89 10.79 -40.88
CA THR A 120 -38.19 10.17 -40.65
C THR A 120 -38.95 11.03 -39.66
N ASN A 121 -40.10 11.55 -40.08
CA ASN A 121 -41.04 12.30 -39.27
C ASN A 121 -41.33 11.56 -37.96
N GLY A 122 -40.80 12.09 -36.86
CA GLY A 122 -41.09 11.69 -35.50
C GLY A 122 -40.91 12.94 -34.65
N ASP A 123 -41.90 13.24 -33.82
CA ASP A 123 -42.04 14.48 -33.08
C ASP A 123 -40.75 14.88 -32.34
N ALA A 124 -40.40 16.16 -32.40
CA ALA A 124 -39.25 16.77 -31.72
C ALA A 124 -39.44 16.87 -30.18
N SER A 125 -40.08 15.87 -29.58
CA SER A 125 -40.38 15.76 -28.15
C SER A 125 -39.96 14.44 -27.52
N ASP A 126 -39.19 13.59 -28.21
CA ASP A 126 -38.79 12.26 -27.71
C ASP A 126 -37.30 11.94 -27.96
N ALA A 127 -36.41 12.91 -27.71
CA ALA A 127 -34.99 12.62 -27.48
C ALA A 127 -34.90 12.01 -26.08
N SER A 128 -34.93 10.67 -26.02
CA SER A 128 -35.06 9.94 -24.77
C SER A 128 -34.02 10.33 -23.72
N HIS A 129 -34.54 10.42 -22.51
CA HIS A 129 -33.95 10.72 -21.21
C HIS A 129 -32.88 9.69 -20.75
N ASP A 130 -32.17 9.01 -21.65
CA ASP A 130 -31.27 7.93 -21.27
C ASP A 130 -29.92 8.47 -20.76
N ASP A 131 -29.65 8.24 -19.47
CA ASP A 131 -28.38 8.53 -18.82
C ASP A 131 -27.25 7.73 -19.52
N PRO A 132 -26.16 8.37 -20.03
CA PRO A 132 -25.08 7.65 -20.68
C PRO A 132 -24.30 6.72 -19.73
N ILE A 133 -24.50 6.84 -18.41
CA ILE A 133 -23.93 5.94 -17.42
C ILE A 133 -24.75 4.64 -17.38
N PRO A 134 -24.14 3.45 -17.61
CA PRO A 134 -24.85 2.17 -17.57
C PRO A 134 -25.60 1.94 -16.26
N THR A 135 -26.86 1.52 -16.36
CA THR A 135 -27.79 1.34 -15.22
C THR A 135 -27.28 0.38 -14.15
N ILE A 136 -26.45 -0.60 -14.53
CA ILE A 136 -25.77 -1.52 -13.59
C ILE A 136 -24.95 -0.79 -12.52
N TYR A 137 -24.47 0.42 -12.81
CA TYR A 137 -23.68 1.22 -11.86
C TYR A 137 -24.52 2.15 -10.98
N HIS A 138 -25.79 2.40 -11.28
CA HIS A 138 -26.62 3.36 -10.54
C HIS A 138 -26.70 3.03 -9.03
N PRO A 139 -26.95 1.78 -8.61
CA PRO A 139 -26.98 1.44 -7.17
C PRO A 139 -25.62 1.65 -6.49
N LEU A 140 -24.52 1.45 -7.22
CA LEU A 140 -23.18 1.65 -6.69
C LEU A 140 -22.84 3.14 -6.57
N ILE A 141 -23.20 3.95 -7.57
CA ILE A 141 -22.97 5.40 -7.57
C ILE A 141 -23.72 6.04 -6.40
N SER A 142 -25.03 5.79 -6.27
CA SER A 142 -25.83 6.38 -5.21
C SER A 142 -25.39 5.97 -3.80
N LYS A 143 -24.76 4.79 -3.65
CA LYS A 143 -24.31 4.28 -2.35
C LYS A 143 -22.87 4.65 -2.00
N PHE A 144 -21.96 4.61 -2.98
CA PHE A 144 -20.52 4.68 -2.74
C PHE A 144 -19.85 5.95 -3.27
N TRP A 145 -20.53 6.78 -4.08
CA TRP A 145 -19.98 8.06 -4.54
C TRP A 145 -20.53 9.27 -3.77
N PRO A 146 -19.69 10.30 -3.52
CA PRO A 146 -18.22 10.28 -3.61
C PRO A 146 -17.61 9.19 -2.72
N GLY A 147 -16.51 8.55 -3.13
CA GLY A 147 -15.87 7.52 -2.31
C GLY A 147 -14.89 6.57 -3.01
N PRO A 148 -14.46 5.51 -2.30
CA PRO A 148 -13.35 4.65 -2.69
C PRO A 148 -13.76 3.57 -3.71
N LEU A 149 -14.65 3.91 -4.64
CA LEU A 149 -15.10 3.04 -5.71
C LEU A 149 -14.71 3.62 -7.07
N THR A 150 -14.18 2.78 -7.95
CA THR A 150 -13.90 3.09 -9.35
C THR A 150 -14.73 2.15 -10.23
N ILE A 151 -15.46 2.72 -11.18
CA ILE A 151 -16.26 1.96 -12.15
C ILE A 151 -15.58 1.99 -13.53
N ILE A 152 -15.67 0.89 -14.27
CA ILE A 152 -15.16 0.82 -15.66
C ILE A 152 -16.26 1.23 -16.64
N LEU A 153 -15.99 2.24 -17.46
CA LEU A 153 -16.92 2.77 -18.44
C LEU A 153 -16.37 2.62 -19.87
N PRO A 154 -17.25 2.47 -20.87
CA PRO A 154 -16.83 2.54 -22.27
C PRO A 154 -16.25 3.94 -22.56
N ASN A 155 -15.14 3.98 -23.29
CA ASN A 155 -14.59 5.22 -23.81
C ASN A 155 -15.31 5.57 -25.12
N PRO A 156 -16.06 6.69 -25.19
CA PRO A 156 -16.85 7.00 -26.37
C PRO A 156 -15.98 7.26 -27.61
N PRO A 157 -16.52 7.02 -28.83
CA PRO A 157 -15.88 7.49 -30.05
C PRO A 157 -15.66 9.01 -30.00
N HIS A 158 -14.48 9.47 -30.40
CA HIS A 158 -14.08 10.89 -30.30
C HIS A 158 -14.07 11.46 -28.87
N SER A 159 -13.78 10.61 -27.88
CA SER A 159 -13.55 11.03 -26.49
C SER A 159 -12.56 12.18 -26.38
N LEU A 160 -12.84 13.12 -25.47
CA LEU A 160 -11.91 14.20 -25.10
C LEU A 160 -10.72 13.70 -24.29
N LEU A 161 -10.75 12.45 -23.79
CA LEU A 161 -9.62 11.88 -23.07
C LEU A 161 -8.42 11.72 -23.99
N ALA A 162 -7.25 12.12 -23.49
CA ALA A 162 -5.99 11.83 -24.14
C ALA A 162 -5.81 10.30 -24.30
N PRO A 163 -5.31 9.80 -25.44
CA PRO A 163 -5.15 8.36 -25.68
C PRO A 163 -4.33 7.63 -24.63
N GLU A 164 -3.38 8.33 -24.00
CA GLU A 164 -2.52 7.81 -22.94
C GLU A 164 -3.28 7.50 -21.63
N VAL A 165 -4.49 8.02 -21.44
CA VAL A 165 -5.32 7.72 -20.27
C VAL A 165 -5.80 6.28 -20.31
N THR A 166 -6.33 5.84 -21.46
CA THR A 166 -6.85 4.47 -21.62
C THR A 166 -5.79 3.49 -22.09
N ALA A 167 -4.60 4.00 -22.47
CA ALA A 167 -3.53 3.21 -23.06
C ALA A 167 -3.98 2.41 -24.30
N GLY A 168 -4.96 2.92 -25.05
CA GLY A 168 -5.52 2.23 -26.23
C GLY A 168 -6.66 1.26 -25.93
N LEU A 169 -7.08 1.13 -24.67
CA LEU A 169 -8.25 0.33 -24.31
C LEU A 169 -9.55 1.05 -24.73
N PRO A 170 -10.61 0.28 -25.06
CA PRO A 170 -11.94 0.82 -25.36
C PRO A 170 -12.70 1.25 -24.09
N THR A 171 -12.09 1.16 -22.92
CA THR A 171 -12.69 1.48 -21.62
C THR A 171 -11.74 2.32 -20.77
N PHE A 172 -12.30 3.04 -19.80
CA PHE A 172 -11.54 3.80 -18.81
C PHE A 172 -12.13 3.63 -17.40
N GLY A 173 -11.34 3.88 -16.37
CA GLY A 173 -11.83 3.90 -14.99
C GLY A 173 -12.24 5.30 -14.56
N ALA A 174 -13.45 5.45 -14.00
CA ALA A 174 -13.97 6.70 -13.48
C ALA A 174 -14.15 6.65 -11.96
N ARG A 175 -13.95 7.78 -11.28
CA ARG A 175 -14.14 7.93 -9.83
C ARG A 175 -14.51 9.35 -9.43
N ILE A 176 -15.37 9.51 -8.43
CA ILE A 176 -15.55 10.77 -7.68
C ILE A 176 -14.98 10.56 -6.27
N PRO A 177 -13.83 11.15 -5.90
CA PRO A 177 -13.16 10.89 -4.62
C PRO A 177 -13.90 11.52 -3.43
N ALA A 178 -13.94 10.86 -2.28
CA ALA A 178 -14.51 11.40 -1.04
C ALA A 178 -13.51 12.23 -0.22
N ASN A 179 -12.87 13.22 -0.85
CA ASN A 179 -11.94 14.13 -0.17
C ASN A 179 -12.22 15.57 -0.61
N LEU A 180 -12.48 16.47 0.35
CA LEU A 180 -12.86 17.86 0.03
C LEU A 180 -11.78 18.60 -0.75
N LEU A 181 -10.51 18.40 -0.41
CA LEU A 181 -9.42 19.08 -1.09
C LEU A 181 -9.30 18.56 -2.54
N ALA A 182 -9.42 17.24 -2.76
CA ALA A 182 -9.46 16.66 -4.10
C ALA A 182 -10.64 17.18 -4.93
N LEU A 183 -11.85 17.16 -4.35
CA LEU A 183 -13.06 17.64 -5.03
C LEU A 183 -12.96 19.13 -5.37
N ALA A 184 -12.47 19.95 -4.43
CA ALA A 184 -12.29 21.37 -4.66
C ALA A 184 -11.23 21.66 -5.72
N LEU A 185 -10.12 20.92 -5.70
CA LEU A 185 -9.08 21.02 -6.72
C LEU A 185 -9.62 20.69 -8.12
N ILE A 186 -10.33 19.56 -8.27
CA ILE A 186 -10.88 19.13 -9.56
C ILE A 186 -11.95 20.12 -10.04
N LYS A 187 -12.81 20.60 -9.14
CA LYS A 187 -13.87 21.56 -9.50
C LYS A 187 -13.33 22.92 -9.91
N LEU A 188 -12.26 23.41 -9.26
CA LEU A 188 -11.62 24.68 -9.62
C LEU A 188 -10.81 24.57 -10.92
N ALA A 189 -10.14 23.43 -11.15
CA ALA A 189 -9.43 23.20 -12.40
C ALA A 189 -10.41 23.08 -13.59
N ASP A 190 -11.64 22.62 -13.32
CA ASP A 190 -12.74 22.45 -14.28
C ASP A 190 -12.36 21.53 -15.46
N VAL A 191 -11.60 20.48 -15.13
CA VAL A 191 -11.15 19.45 -16.08
C VAL A 191 -11.21 18.07 -15.42
N PRO A 192 -11.46 16.99 -16.18
CA PRO A 192 -11.31 15.64 -15.65
C PRO A 192 -9.83 15.38 -15.34
N VAL A 193 -9.52 14.79 -14.18
CA VAL A 193 -8.12 14.64 -13.72
C VAL A 193 -7.70 13.18 -13.76
N ALA A 194 -6.76 12.83 -14.64
CA ALA A 194 -6.14 11.52 -14.63
C ALA A 194 -5.15 11.45 -13.45
N ALA A 195 -5.35 10.51 -12.52
CA ALA A 195 -4.52 10.42 -11.32
C ALA A 195 -4.30 8.97 -10.86
N PRO A 196 -3.16 8.33 -11.17
CA PRO A 196 -2.71 7.14 -10.44
C PRO A 196 -2.16 7.54 -9.06
N SER A 197 -1.79 6.56 -8.24
CA SER A 197 -1.08 6.80 -6.98
C SER A 197 0.21 7.62 -7.18
N ALA A 198 0.61 8.45 -6.22
CA ALA A 198 1.71 9.42 -6.37
C ALA A 198 3.13 8.91 -5.99
N ASN A 199 3.42 7.64 -6.28
CA ASN A 199 4.72 7.00 -6.03
C ASN A 199 5.53 6.82 -7.33
N ALA A 200 6.81 6.49 -7.23
CA ALA A 200 7.54 5.96 -8.39
C ALA A 200 6.94 4.61 -8.80
N SER A 201 6.95 4.28 -10.10
CA SER A 201 6.48 2.97 -10.57
C SER A 201 7.16 1.85 -9.79
N THR A 202 6.42 0.78 -9.50
CA THR A 202 6.83 -0.38 -8.67
C THR A 202 7.03 -0.14 -7.16
N LYS A 203 6.82 1.08 -6.65
CA LYS A 203 6.85 1.36 -5.20
C LYS A 203 5.45 1.33 -4.54
N PRO A 204 5.36 1.17 -3.20
CA PRO A 204 4.09 1.26 -2.47
C PRO A 204 3.38 2.60 -2.67
N SER A 205 2.05 2.57 -2.58
CA SER A 205 1.25 3.78 -2.77
C SER A 205 1.39 4.75 -1.59
N PRO A 206 1.55 6.06 -1.85
CA PRO A 206 1.81 7.06 -0.84
C PRO A 206 0.52 7.51 -0.17
N THR A 207 0.59 7.83 1.11
CA THR A 207 -0.57 8.10 1.96
C THR A 207 -0.38 9.34 2.81
N ALA A 208 0.75 10.01 2.64
CA ALA A 208 1.10 11.29 3.23
C ALA A 208 2.00 12.04 2.22
N ALA A 209 2.07 13.37 2.34
CA ALA A 209 2.84 14.20 1.41
C ALA A 209 4.34 13.86 1.41
N GLU A 210 4.87 13.43 2.55
CA GLU A 210 6.28 13.01 2.71
C GLU A 210 6.59 11.76 1.90
N HIS A 211 5.65 10.82 1.79
CA HIS A 211 5.81 9.61 0.96
C HIS A 211 5.92 10.00 -0.52
N VAL A 212 5.12 10.97 -0.95
CA VAL A 212 5.19 11.51 -2.31
C VAL A 212 6.52 12.21 -2.54
N ALA A 213 6.96 13.06 -1.60
CA ALA A 213 8.23 13.76 -1.69
C ALA A 213 9.41 12.78 -1.76
N PHE A 214 9.42 11.72 -0.95
CA PHE A 214 10.46 10.70 -1.00
C PHE A 214 10.62 10.07 -2.39
N ASP A 215 9.50 9.81 -3.07
CA ASP A 215 9.51 9.12 -4.36
C ASP A 215 9.67 10.03 -5.58
N LEU A 216 9.09 11.23 -5.52
CA LEU A 216 8.92 12.10 -6.68
C LEU A 216 9.63 13.45 -6.53
N ASN A 217 10.42 13.67 -5.48
CA ASN A 217 11.22 14.88 -5.35
C ASN A 217 12.14 15.08 -6.57
N GLY A 218 12.12 16.30 -7.11
CA GLY A 218 12.81 16.68 -8.33
C GLY A 218 12.10 16.27 -9.63
N ARG A 219 11.06 15.42 -9.56
CA ARG A 219 10.29 14.91 -10.72
C ARG A 219 8.95 15.62 -10.90
N ILE A 220 8.39 16.18 -9.83
CA ILE A 220 7.15 16.98 -9.84
C ILE A 220 7.39 18.34 -9.17
N ALA A 221 6.63 19.37 -9.56
CA ALA A 221 6.82 20.71 -9.00
C ALA A 221 6.11 20.89 -7.65
N THR A 222 4.92 20.30 -7.51
CA THR A 222 3.97 20.66 -6.44
C THR A 222 3.34 19.43 -5.81
N ILE A 223 3.30 19.41 -4.48
CA ILE A 223 2.54 18.47 -3.66
C ILE A 223 1.59 19.32 -2.80
N LEU A 224 0.28 19.16 -2.99
CA LEU A 224 -0.70 19.68 -2.05
C LEU A 224 -0.74 18.75 -0.84
N ASP A 225 -0.44 19.28 0.34
CA ASP A 225 -0.48 18.54 1.60
C ASP A 225 -1.76 18.88 2.38
N GLY A 226 -2.73 17.98 2.29
CA GLY A 226 -3.96 18.02 3.09
C GLY A 226 -3.93 17.06 4.28
N GLY A 227 -2.73 16.62 4.70
CA GLY A 227 -2.55 15.61 5.74
C GLY A 227 -2.62 14.16 5.23
N PRO A 228 -2.55 13.18 6.14
CA PRO A 228 -2.58 11.76 5.78
C PRO A 228 -3.96 11.32 5.25
N CYS A 229 -3.97 10.33 4.36
CA CYS A 229 -5.19 9.71 3.85
C CYS A 229 -5.92 8.90 4.94
N ASP A 230 -7.25 8.81 4.85
CA ASP A 230 -8.08 8.10 5.85
C ASP A 230 -8.06 6.56 5.68
N VAL A 231 -8.15 6.05 4.45
CA VAL A 231 -8.30 4.61 4.15
C VAL A 231 -6.94 3.92 4.01
N GLY A 232 -6.00 4.51 3.27
CA GLY A 232 -4.65 3.98 3.12
C GLY A 232 -4.46 2.81 2.15
N VAL A 233 -5.54 2.35 1.50
CA VAL A 233 -5.54 1.44 0.35
C VAL A 233 -6.31 2.07 -0.81
N GLU A 234 -5.98 1.68 -2.03
CA GLU A 234 -6.59 2.19 -3.26
C GLU A 234 -8.09 1.90 -3.37
N SER A 235 -8.77 2.57 -4.30
CA SER A 235 -10.20 2.32 -4.59
C SER A 235 -10.44 0.89 -5.09
N THR A 236 -11.59 0.32 -4.75
CA THR A 236 -12.09 -0.90 -5.39
C THR A 236 -12.42 -0.60 -6.83
N VAL A 237 -11.90 -1.40 -7.77
CA VAL A 237 -12.18 -1.24 -9.21
C VAL A 237 -13.12 -2.35 -9.64
N VAL A 238 -14.26 -1.97 -10.21
CA VAL A 238 -15.31 -2.89 -10.62
C VAL A 238 -15.68 -2.74 -12.09
N ASP A 239 -15.96 -3.87 -12.72
CA ASP A 239 -16.38 -3.98 -14.11
C ASP A 239 -17.78 -4.61 -14.18
N GLY A 240 -18.78 -3.75 -14.36
CA GLY A 240 -20.17 -4.09 -14.63
C GLY A 240 -20.50 -4.25 -16.11
N LEU A 241 -19.53 -4.07 -17.02
CA LEU A 241 -19.71 -4.35 -18.45
C LEU A 241 -19.58 -5.86 -18.74
N SER A 242 -18.97 -6.61 -17.83
CA SER A 242 -18.87 -8.07 -17.87
C SER A 242 -20.09 -8.73 -17.21
N HIS A 243 -20.44 -9.94 -17.66
CA HIS A 243 -21.46 -10.77 -17.02
C HIS A 243 -20.90 -12.16 -16.64
N PRO A 244 -20.86 -12.53 -15.35
CA PRO A 244 -21.24 -11.72 -14.19
C PRO A 244 -20.28 -10.53 -13.97
N PRO A 245 -20.69 -9.47 -13.23
CA PRO A 245 -19.82 -8.37 -12.88
C PRO A 245 -18.55 -8.83 -12.15
N LEU A 246 -17.46 -8.09 -12.32
CA LEU A 246 -16.14 -8.46 -11.81
C LEU A 246 -15.56 -7.38 -10.89
N ILE A 247 -14.89 -7.82 -9.82
CA ILE A 247 -13.94 -7.00 -9.07
C ILE A 247 -12.58 -7.18 -9.74
N LEU A 248 -12.10 -6.13 -10.40
CA LEU A 248 -10.78 -6.11 -11.05
C LEU A 248 -9.67 -5.80 -10.06
N ARG A 249 -9.96 -4.99 -9.03
CA ARG A 249 -9.03 -4.67 -7.95
C ARG A 249 -9.80 -4.52 -6.63
N PRO A 250 -9.48 -5.30 -5.58
CA PRO A 250 -10.03 -5.06 -4.24
C PRO A 250 -9.48 -3.76 -3.66
N GLY A 251 -10.27 -3.08 -2.83
CA GLY A 251 -9.92 -1.78 -2.25
C GLY A 251 -10.91 -1.39 -1.14
N GLY A 252 -11.15 -0.08 -0.98
CA GLY A 252 -11.97 0.46 0.12
C GLY A 252 -13.47 0.11 0.14
N VAL A 253 -13.99 -0.62 -0.84
CA VAL A 253 -15.36 -1.20 -0.87
C VAL A 253 -15.27 -2.72 -0.96
N SER A 254 -15.92 -3.44 -0.05
CA SER A 254 -15.82 -4.91 0.03
C SER A 254 -16.68 -5.64 -1.01
N ALA A 255 -16.38 -6.92 -1.25
CA ALA A 255 -17.19 -7.75 -2.13
C ALA A 255 -18.61 -7.96 -1.57
N GLU A 256 -18.75 -8.05 -0.25
CA GLU A 256 -20.03 -8.20 0.44
C GLU A 256 -20.89 -6.94 0.31
N GLU A 257 -20.28 -5.76 0.43
CA GLU A 257 -20.95 -4.48 0.21
C GLU A 257 -21.44 -4.35 -1.24
N LEU A 258 -20.64 -4.78 -2.21
CA LEU A 258 -21.06 -4.83 -3.62
C LEU A 258 -22.23 -5.80 -3.83
N ARG A 259 -22.18 -7.01 -3.27
CA ARG A 259 -23.26 -8.02 -3.38
C ARG A 259 -24.58 -7.57 -2.79
N SER A 260 -24.57 -6.61 -1.87
CA SER A 260 -25.80 -6.03 -1.31
C SER A 260 -26.51 -5.06 -2.27
N CYS A 261 -25.92 -4.73 -3.42
CA CYS A 261 -26.47 -3.81 -4.40
C CYS A 261 -27.17 -4.57 -5.54
N ALA A 262 -28.29 -4.03 -6.00
CA ALA A 262 -29.07 -4.62 -7.09
C ALA A 262 -28.21 -4.83 -8.35
N GLY A 263 -28.23 -6.04 -8.90
CA GLY A 263 -27.45 -6.43 -10.08
C GLY A 263 -26.00 -6.87 -9.81
N TRP A 264 -25.52 -6.74 -8.56
CA TRP A 264 -24.16 -7.11 -8.15
C TRP A 264 -24.10 -8.33 -7.23
N GLU A 265 -25.23 -9.01 -7.00
CA GLU A 265 -25.35 -10.17 -6.11
C GLU A 265 -24.40 -11.31 -6.52
N GLY A 266 -24.17 -11.46 -7.82
CA GLY A 266 -23.31 -12.48 -8.43
C GLY A 266 -21.85 -12.05 -8.67
N VAL A 267 -21.41 -10.89 -8.16
CA VAL A 267 -20.07 -10.35 -8.45
C VAL A 267 -18.95 -11.32 -8.06
N ARG A 268 -17.97 -11.48 -8.96
CA ARG A 268 -16.82 -12.38 -8.78
C ARG A 268 -15.51 -11.60 -8.72
N VAL A 269 -14.54 -12.13 -7.98
CA VAL A 269 -13.17 -11.58 -7.96
C VAL A 269 -12.42 -12.09 -9.19
N GLY A 270 -12.02 -11.18 -10.08
CA GLY A 270 -11.41 -11.51 -11.38
C GLY A 270 -9.91 -11.85 -11.33
N TYR A 271 -9.34 -12.15 -10.16
CA TYR A 271 -7.89 -12.29 -9.96
C TYR A 271 -7.25 -13.53 -10.61
N LYS A 272 -8.00 -14.35 -11.37
CA LYS A 272 -7.49 -15.60 -11.95
C LYS A 272 -7.76 -15.71 -13.46
N ASN A 273 -6.67 -15.93 -14.21
CA ASN A 273 -6.58 -16.67 -15.48
C ASN A 273 -6.67 -15.94 -16.85
N ALA A 274 -6.00 -14.80 -17.07
CA ALA A 274 -5.72 -14.38 -18.46
C ALA A 274 -4.45 -13.53 -18.66
N ALA A 275 -4.19 -12.57 -17.76
CA ALA A 275 -3.11 -11.59 -17.96
C ALA A 275 -1.69 -12.13 -17.69
N GLU A 276 -1.55 -13.23 -16.95
CA GLU A 276 -0.24 -13.86 -16.70
C GLU A 276 0.10 -14.93 -17.74
N THR A 277 -0.88 -15.51 -18.41
CA THR A 277 -0.70 -16.64 -19.36
C THR A 277 -0.66 -16.21 -20.82
N THR A 278 -1.15 -15.01 -21.11
CA THR A 278 -1.12 -14.40 -22.44
C THR A 278 -0.73 -12.95 -22.24
N GLY A 279 0.22 -12.40 -23.00
CA GLY A 279 0.70 -11.02 -22.90
C GLY A 279 -0.36 -9.95 -23.23
N SER A 280 -1.48 -10.00 -22.50
CA SER A 280 -2.67 -9.19 -22.67
C SER A 280 -2.59 -7.98 -21.73
N GLN A 281 -3.00 -6.84 -22.27
CA GLN A 281 -2.91 -5.55 -21.62
C GLN A 281 -3.81 -5.45 -20.36
N PRO A 282 -3.34 -4.87 -19.24
CA PRO A 282 -4.12 -4.78 -18.01
C PRO A 282 -5.34 -3.86 -18.18
N ARG A 283 -6.54 -4.35 -17.82
CA ARG A 283 -7.82 -3.62 -17.95
C ARG A 283 -8.00 -2.48 -16.93
N ALA A 284 -7.22 -2.49 -15.84
CA ALA A 284 -7.27 -1.48 -14.78
C ALA A 284 -5.90 -1.30 -14.11
N PRO A 285 -5.60 -0.09 -13.60
CA PRO A 285 -4.38 0.14 -12.83
C PRO A 285 -4.37 -0.63 -11.49
N GLY A 286 -3.20 -1.12 -11.08
CA GLY A 286 -3.01 -1.77 -9.78
C GLY A 286 -3.35 -3.27 -9.74
N MET A 287 -3.43 -3.94 -10.89
CA MET A 287 -3.44 -5.42 -10.97
C MET A 287 -2.08 -6.07 -10.63
N LYS A 288 -1.09 -5.27 -10.23
CA LYS A 288 0.25 -5.68 -9.80
C LYS A 288 0.66 -4.87 -8.55
N TYR A 289 0.59 -5.51 -7.38
CA TYR A 289 1.21 -5.20 -6.06
C TYR A 289 0.53 -4.21 -5.06
N ARG A 290 0.83 -4.38 -3.75
CA ARG A 290 0.09 -3.98 -2.51
C ARG A 290 0.87 -3.06 -1.51
N HIS A 291 0.22 -2.67 -0.40
CA HIS A 291 0.20 -1.35 0.29
C HIS A 291 0.86 -1.22 1.71
N TYR A 292 0.60 -0.09 2.40
CA TYR A 292 1.15 0.54 3.65
C TYR A 292 1.29 -0.30 4.95
N SER A 293 2.21 0.09 5.85
CA SER A 293 2.32 -0.42 7.25
C SER A 293 2.84 0.64 8.28
N PRO A 294 2.48 0.55 9.59
CA PRO A 294 2.62 1.62 10.63
C PRO A 294 4.02 1.78 11.22
N ARG A 295 4.29 2.86 11.99
CA ARG A 295 5.63 3.10 12.59
C ARG A 295 5.91 2.29 13.84
N ALA A 296 4.91 2.19 14.71
CA ALA A 296 5.00 1.42 15.93
C ALA A 296 4.82 -0.09 15.62
N PRO A 297 5.59 -0.99 16.26
CA PRO A 297 5.36 -2.43 16.20
C PRO A 297 3.89 -2.79 16.48
N VAL A 298 3.25 -3.51 15.56
CA VAL A 298 1.86 -3.95 15.70
C VAL A 298 1.82 -5.41 16.16
N VAL A 299 1.10 -5.64 17.25
CA VAL A 299 0.84 -6.97 17.82
C VAL A 299 -0.64 -7.26 17.69
N LEU A 300 -0.96 -8.25 16.88
CA LEU A 300 -2.32 -8.61 16.51
C LEU A 300 -2.66 -9.94 17.16
N PHE A 301 -3.73 -9.95 17.94
CA PHE A 301 -4.16 -11.11 18.71
C PHE A 301 -5.21 -11.89 17.96
N GLU A 302 -5.22 -13.22 18.09
CA GLU A 302 -6.25 -14.05 17.45
C GLU A 302 -7.65 -13.74 17.96
N ALA A 303 -8.65 -14.03 17.12
CA ALA A 303 -10.05 -13.84 17.45
C ALA A 303 -10.43 -14.60 18.74
N GLY A 304 -11.05 -13.90 19.68
CA GLY A 304 -11.52 -14.49 20.95
C GLY A 304 -10.45 -14.64 22.03
N VAL A 305 -9.19 -14.28 21.76
CA VAL A 305 -8.15 -14.20 22.80
C VAL A 305 -8.46 -13.04 23.75
N ARG A 306 -8.28 -13.26 25.07
CA ARG A 306 -8.48 -12.23 26.09
C ARG A 306 -7.53 -11.05 25.88
N ALA A 307 -7.95 -9.86 26.27
CA ALA A 307 -7.04 -8.71 26.31
C ALA A 307 -5.83 -9.02 27.20
N PRO A 308 -4.63 -8.52 26.84
CA PRO A 308 -3.45 -8.68 27.68
C PRO A 308 -3.65 -7.98 29.02
N GLY A 309 -3.16 -8.58 30.09
CA GLY A 309 -3.15 -7.97 31.42
C GLY A 309 -2.08 -6.87 31.54
N LEU A 310 -2.14 -6.06 32.59
CA LEU A 310 -1.21 -4.94 32.81
C LEU A 310 0.28 -5.37 32.81
N GLU A 311 0.58 -6.58 33.27
CA GLU A 311 1.94 -7.12 33.27
C GLU A 311 2.41 -7.52 31.87
N GLU A 312 1.52 -8.11 31.07
CA GLU A 312 1.76 -8.48 29.67
C GLU A 312 1.95 -7.21 28.82
N MET A 313 1.13 -6.17 29.05
CA MET A 313 1.24 -4.87 28.38
C MET A 313 2.59 -4.17 28.62
N ARG A 314 3.18 -4.31 29.81
CA ARG A 314 4.54 -3.79 30.08
C ARG A 314 5.60 -4.47 29.22
N GLY A 315 5.39 -5.72 28.80
CA GLY A 315 6.32 -6.42 27.91
C GLY A 315 6.51 -5.73 26.56
N TYR A 316 5.54 -4.91 26.14
CA TYR A 316 5.55 -4.21 24.85
C TYR A 316 6.08 -2.78 24.94
N VAL A 317 6.37 -2.24 26.13
CA VAL A 317 6.77 -0.84 26.31
C VAL A 317 7.90 -0.66 27.33
N GLY A 318 8.68 0.42 27.18
CA GLY A 318 9.80 0.76 28.07
C GLY A 318 9.38 1.32 29.45
N GLY A 319 10.36 1.83 30.22
CA GLY A 319 10.15 2.30 31.60
C GLY A 319 9.16 3.47 31.78
N ASN A 320 8.92 4.27 30.72
CA ASN A 320 7.89 5.32 30.59
C ASN A 320 7.23 5.16 29.21
N GLY A 321 6.41 4.12 29.08
CA GLY A 321 5.96 3.62 27.79
C GLY A 321 4.58 4.11 27.36
N ARG A 322 4.40 4.35 26.06
CA ARG A 322 3.11 4.63 25.42
C ARG A 322 2.65 3.43 24.63
N LEU A 323 1.44 2.94 24.89
CA LEU A 323 0.90 1.76 24.24
C LEU A 323 -0.41 2.12 23.53
N GLY A 324 -0.48 1.86 22.23
CA GLY A 324 -1.73 1.93 21.50
C GLY A 324 -2.53 0.65 21.65
N VAL A 325 -3.85 0.73 21.79
CA VAL A 325 -4.75 -0.43 21.71
C VAL A 325 -5.89 -0.15 20.76
N ILE A 326 -6.12 -1.08 19.83
CA ILE A 326 -7.25 -1.10 18.91
C ILE A 326 -8.18 -2.25 19.30
N ARG A 327 -9.35 -1.94 19.84
CA ARG A 327 -10.39 -2.92 20.22
C ARG A 327 -11.43 -3.07 19.13
N THR A 328 -11.91 -4.29 18.93
CA THR A 328 -12.91 -4.62 17.91
C THR A 328 -14.19 -5.20 18.53
N ARG A 329 -14.12 -6.20 19.43
CA ARG A 329 -15.32 -6.94 19.89
C ARG A 329 -15.41 -7.13 21.40
N CYS A 330 -14.52 -7.92 21.97
CA CYS A 330 -14.67 -8.58 23.27
C CYS A 330 -13.65 -8.09 24.30
N TRP A 331 -12.63 -7.35 23.88
CA TRP A 331 -11.58 -6.90 24.78
C TRP A 331 -12.12 -5.99 25.89
N GLY A 332 -12.03 -6.52 27.11
CA GLY A 332 -12.09 -5.77 28.36
C GLY A 332 -10.68 -5.59 28.91
N ILE A 333 -10.20 -4.35 29.05
CA ILE A 333 -8.87 -4.06 29.60
C ILE A 333 -9.03 -3.66 31.07
N ASP A 334 -8.41 -4.39 31.99
CA ASP A 334 -8.33 -4.02 33.41
C ASP A 334 -7.32 -2.87 33.64
N ALA A 335 -7.54 -1.70 33.04
CA ALA A 335 -6.66 -0.54 33.14
C ALA A 335 -7.30 0.68 33.86
N GLY A 336 -8.29 0.45 34.72
CA GLY A 336 -8.90 1.51 35.53
C GLY A 336 -7.99 1.99 36.67
N SER A 337 -7.78 3.31 36.78
CA SER A 337 -7.18 3.95 37.95
C SER A 337 -8.02 3.80 39.24
N ASP A 338 -9.26 3.32 39.10
CA ASP A 338 -10.29 3.12 40.12
C ASP A 338 -10.70 1.64 40.30
N GLY A 339 -10.07 0.70 39.58
CA GLY A 339 -10.39 -0.73 39.64
C GLY A 339 -11.59 -1.17 38.79
N THR A 340 -12.12 -0.32 37.90
CA THR A 340 -13.19 -0.70 36.96
C THR A 340 -12.59 -1.24 35.64
N PRO A 341 -12.97 -2.44 35.17
CA PRO A 341 -12.56 -2.97 33.87
C PRO A 341 -13.09 -2.11 32.71
N ILE A 342 -12.23 -1.69 31.78
CA ILE A 342 -12.60 -0.98 30.56
C ILE A 342 -13.19 -2.00 29.58
N THR A 343 -14.52 -2.11 29.51
CA THR A 343 -15.19 -3.10 28.65
C THR A 343 -15.70 -2.50 27.34
N THR A 344 -15.90 -3.31 26.30
CA THR A 344 -16.54 -2.87 25.05
C THR A 344 -17.91 -2.26 25.28
N ARG A 345 -18.67 -2.71 26.30
CA ARG A 345 -19.98 -2.15 26.68
C ARG A 345 -19.91 -0.78 27.35
N GLN A 346 -18.83 -0.44 28.05
CA GLN A 346 -18.62 0.94 28.55
C GLN A 346 -18.16 1.88 27.44
N ALA A 347 -17.48 1.34 26.41
CA ALA A 347 -17.09 2.05 25.19
C ALA A 347 -18.20 2.15 24.14
N GLU A 348 -19.41 1.61 24.39
CA GLU A 348 -20.58 1.80 23.51
C GLU A 348 -20.96 3.29 23.34
N LYS A 349 -20.40 4.18 24.18
CA LYS A 349 -20.51 5.64 24.08
C LYS A 349 -19.36 6.33 23.33
N THR A 350 -18.33 5.58 22.91
CA THR A 350 -17.04 6.09 22.43
C THR A 350 -16.42 5.17 21.36
N PHE A 351 -17.19 4.82 20.33
CA PHE A 351 -16.61 4.15 19.15
C PHE A 351 -15.82 5.17 18.32
N TYR A 352 -14.66 4.77 17.80
CA TYR A 352 -14.03 5.36 16.62
C TYR A 352 -14.91 5.01 15.42
N THR A 353 -16.03 5.70 15.36
CA THR A 353 -16.92 5.63 14.23
C THR A 353 -16.31 6.47 13.11
N SER A 354 -15.54 5.82 12.25
CA SER A 354 -15.71 6.06 10.81
C SER A 354 -17.00 5.38 10.32
N THR A 355 -18.06 5.35 11.14
CA THR A 355 -19.39 5.24 10.54
C THR A 355 -19.56 6.53 9.78
N ARG A 356 -19.39 6.45 8.45
CA ARG A 356 -20.52 6.87 7.64
C ARG A 356 -21.73 6.26 8.33
N GLN A 357 -22.50 7.07 9.07
CA GLN A 357 -23.91 6.73 9.15
C GLN A 357 -24.32 6.45 7.71
N VAL A 358 -25.16 5.46 7.50
CA VAL A 358 -25.92 5.34 6.25
C VAL A 358 -26.89 6.53 6.23
N GLY A 359 -26.36 7.75 6.23
CA GLY A 359 -27.00 8.98 5.82
C GLY A 359 -26.86 9.06 4.31
N ALA A 360 -27.78 9.81 3.69
CA ALA A 360 -27.90 9.96 2.26
C ALA A 360 -26.54 9.98 1.54
N GLY A 361 -26.38 9.15 0.50
CA GLY A 361 -25.24 9.24 -0.40
C GLY A 361 -25.09 10.64 -1.00
N GLY A 362 -23.97 10.93 -1.65
CA GLY A 362 -23.72 12.26 -2.18
C GLY A 362 -22.89 13.20 -1.31
N PHE A 363 -22.70 14.40 -1.81
CA PHE A 363 -21.94 15.50 -1.22
C PHE A 363 -22.57 16.01 0.08
N ALA A 364 -23.90 16.04 0.19
CA ALA A 364 -24.58 16.41 1.43
C ALA A 364 -24.24 15.42 2.56
N GLY A 365 -24.23 14.12 2.25
CA GLY A 365 -23.78 13.08 3.18
C GLY A 365 -22.32 13.22 3.56
N LEU A 366 -21.44 13.48 2.58
CA LEU A 366 -20.02 13.74 2.81
C LEU A 366 -19.80 14.95 3.74
N LEU A 367 -20.42 16.10 3.44
CA LEU A 367 -20.30 17.31 4.27
C LEU A 367 -20.90 17.13 5.64
N THR A 368 -22.02 16.42 5.77
CA THR A 368 -22.61 16.08 7.08
C THR A 368 -21.64 15.21 7.88
N THR A 369 -20.99 14.23 7.25
CA THR A 369 -19.98 13.39 7.89
C THR A 369 -18.78 14.22 8.34
N LEU A 370 -18.32 15.16 7.52
CA LEU A 370 -17.18 16.03 7.83
C LEU A 370 -17.49 17.09 8.89
N HIS A 371 -18.70 17.66 8.88
CA HIS A 371 -19.18 18.57 9.92
C HIS A 371 -19.44 17.82 11.24
N ALA A 372 -19.95 16.58 11.20
CA ALA A 372 -20.00 15.71 12.37
C ALA A 372 -18.59 15.35 12.87
N SER A 373 -17.62 15.24 11.95
CA SER A 373 -16.18 15.08 12.26
C SER A 373 -15.52 16.38 12.76
N SER A 374 -16.27 17.50 12.85
CA SER A 374 -15.83 18.76 13.47
C SER A 374 -16.20 18.86 14.96
N GLU A 375 -17.09 18.00 15.46
CA GLU A 375 -16.97 17.60 16.87
C GLU A 375 -15.63 16.89 17.03
N PRO A 376 -14.86 17.13 18.11
CA PRO A 376 -13.55 16.52 18.26
C PRO A 376 -13.72 15.01 18.03
N LYS A 377 -13.02 14.43 17.01
CA LYS A 377 -12.90 12.97 16.84
C LYS A 377 -12.71 12.41 18.24
N LYS A 378 -13.76 11.81 18.82
CA LYS A 378 -13.82 11.74 20.28
C LYS A 378 -12.73 10.78 20.73
N ALA A 379 -11.87 11.39 21.54
CA ALA A 379 -10.50 11.06 21.87
C ALA A 379 -10.22 9.56 21.95
N ILE A 380 -9.06 9.18 21.38
CA ILE A 380 -8.22 8.15 22.02
C ILE A 380 -8.37 8.31 23.52
N THR A 381 -8.90 7.28 24.17
CA THR A 381 -9.06 7.36 25.62
C THR A 381 -7.71 7.05 26.21
N THR A 382 -7.07 8.08 26.77
CA THR A 382 -5.78 7.91 27.43
C THR A 382 -6.00 7.42 28.84
N HIS A 383 -5.56 6.20 29.12
CA HIS A 383 -5.54 5.63 30.46
C HIS A 383 -4.12 5.69 31.02
N HIS A 384 -3.99 6.03 32.29
CA HIS A 384 -2.71 6.04 32.98
C HIS A 384 -2.73 4.99 34.07
N PHE A 385 -1.76 4.09 34.06
CA PHE A 385 -1.63 3.08 35.10
C PHE A 385 -0.17 2.87 35.52
N LEU A 386 0.00 2.34 36.73
CA LEU A 386 1.30 2.01 37.29
C LEU A 386 1.51 0.49 37.20
N ALA A 387 2.42 0.07 36.34
CA ALA A 387 2.88 -1.31 36.29
C ALA A 387 4.20 -1.43 37.10
N ARG A 388 4.13 -1.96 38.33
CA ARG A 388 5.26 -2.06 39.28
C ARG A 388 6.02 -0.73 39.51
N GLY A 389 5.30 0.39 39.54
CA GLY A 389 5.87 1.72 39.80
C GLY A 389 6.33 2.50 38.57
N SER A 390 6.33 1.89 37.37
CA SER A 390 6.52 2.58 36.10
C SER A 390 5.19 3.07 35.53
N PRO A 391 5.05 4.34 35.13
CA PRO A 391 3.85 4.86 34.50
C PRO A 391 3.79 4.40 33.03
N ILE A 392 2.64 3.83 32.65
CA ILE A 392 2.31 3.51 31.27
C ILE A 392 1.11 4.35 30.84
N GLU A 393 1.22 4.95 29.67
CA GLU A 393 0.16 5.71 29.02
C GLU A 393 -0.46 4.83 27.92
N LEU A 394 -1.72 4.43 28.11
CA LEU A 394 -2.45 3.55 27.19
C LEU A 394 -3.44 4.36 26.38
N LEU A 395 -3.25 4.35 25.07
CA LEU A 395 -4.07 5.05 24.09
C LEU A 395 -5.10 4.05 23.54
N ASP A 396 -6.30 4.05 24.10
CA ASP A 396 -7.38 3.13 23.75
C ASP A 396 -8.27 3.67 22.62
N LEU A 397 -8.46 2.86 21.58
CA LEU A 397 -9.28 3.16 20.41
C LEU A 397 -10.18 1.96 20.07
N GLY A 398 -11.50 2.14 20.14
CA GLY A 398 -12.46 1.08 19.78
C GLY A 398 -13.04 1.25 18.38
N LEU A 399 -12.91 0.26 17.49
CA LEU A 399 -13.49 0.26 16.13
C LEU A 399 -14.91 -0.31 16.07
N GLY A 400 -15.34 -1.04 17.10
CA GLY A 400 -16.64 -1.71 17.15
C GLY A 400 -16.67 -3.05 16.40
N PRO A 401 -17.74 -3.85 16.57
CA PRO A 401 -17.73 -5.28 16.23
C PRO A 401 -17.98 -5.60 14.75
N ASP A 402 -18.35 -4.59 13.95
CA ASP A 402 -18.68 -4.73 12.53
C ASP A 402 -17.43 -4.96 11.68
N THR A 403 -17.33 -6.12 11.03
CA THR A 403 -16.18 -6.53 10.21
C THR A 403 -15.88 -5.54 9.09
N ALA A 404 -16.91 -4.97 8.46
CA ALA A 404 -16.74 -3.95 7.43
C ALA A 404 -16.21 -2.63 8.01
N GLY A 405 -16.68 -2.24 9.21
CA GLY A 405 -16.20 -1.08 9.97
C GLY A 405 -14.75 -1.21 10.41
N ILE A 406 -14.35 -2.40 10.85
CA ILE A 406 -12.96 -2.71 11.25
C ILE A 406 -12.01 -2.56 10.06
N ALA A 407 -12.36 -3.14 8.91
CA ALA A 407 -11.54 -3.03 7.70
C ALA A 407 -11.37 -1.57 7.23
N ARG A 408 -12.42 -0.75 7.36
CA ARG A 408 -12.38 0.69 7.03
C ARG A 408 -11.58 1.49 8.06
N GLY A 409 -11.66 1.13 9.33
CA GLY A 409 -11.15 1.93 10.45
C GLY A 409 -9.75 1.56 10.91
N VAL A 410 -9.27 0.34 10.66
CA VAL A 410 -8.01 -0.16 11.25
C VAL A 410 -6.78 0.60 10.74
N PHE A 411 -6.68 0.89 9.44
CA PHE A 411 -5.56 1.67 8.92
C PHE A 411 -5.60 3.12 9.41
N ALA A 412 -6.79 3.70 9.55
CA ALA A 412 -6.97 5.02 10.13
C ALA A 412 -6.56 5.03 11.62
N ALA A 413 -6.92 4.00 12.37
CA ALA A 413 -6.57 3.83 13.78
C ALA A 413 -5.07 3.60 13.99
N LEU A 414 -4.44 2.75 13.17
CA LEU A 414 -3.00 2.54 13.19
C LEU A 414 -2.24 3.85 12.92
N ARG A 415 -2.71 4.64 11.95
CA ARG A 415 -2.14 5.97 11.66
C ARG A 415 -2.37 6.98 12.76
N GLU A 416 -3.57 7.00 13.34
CA GLU A 416 -3.87 7.94 14.41
C GLU A 416 -2.99 7.62 15.63
N LEU A 417 -2.85 6.35 16.00
CA LEU A 417 -1.93 5.91 17.07
C LEU A 417 -0.46 6.22 16.76
N ASP A 418 -0.03 6.06 15.50
CA ASP A 418 1.30 6.49 15.07
C ASP A 418 1.54 7.97 15.37
N ARG A 419 0.55 8.86 15.27
CA ARG A 419 0.73 10.31 15.54
C ARG A 419 1.06 10.62 17.00
N TYR A 420 0.73 9.72 17.92
CA TYR A 420 1.01 9.88 19.35
C TYR A 420 2.35 9.27 19.78
N ASP A 421 3.12 8.73 18.82
CA ASP A 421 4.45 8.17 19.05
C ASP A 421 4.41 7.04 20.09
N VAL A 422 3.46 6.11 19.91
CA VAL A 422 3.33 4.93 20.77
C VAL A 422 4.47 3.95 20.49
N ASP A 423 4.96 3.27 21.54
CA ASP A 423 6.04 2.30 21.47
C ASP A 423 5.61 0.97 20.82
N ALA A 424 4.32 0.64 20.91
CA ALA A 424 3.70 -0.51 20.28
C ALA A 424 2.18 -0.30 20.11
N ILE A 425 1.55 -1.05 19.23
CA ILE A 425 0.09 -1.06 19.03
C ILE A 425 -0.43 -2.49 19.17
N LEU A 426 -1.38 -2.72 20.07
CA LEU A 426 -2.05 -4.00 20.25
C LEU A 426 -3.40 -3.98 19.56
N VAL A 427 -3.70 -4.99 18.74
CA VAL A 427 -4.94 -5.05 17.94
C VAL A 427 -5.70 -6.33 18.28
N GLU A 428 -6.99 -6.17 18.62
CA GLU A 428 -7.91 -7.30 18.79
C GLU A 428 -8.31 -7.90 17.44
N GLY A 429 -7.94 -9.16 17.19
CA GLY A 429 -8.28 -9.84 15.94
C GLY A 429 -9.74 -10.24 15.81
N ILE A 430 -10.10 -10.61 14.59
CA ILE A 430 -11.46 -10.95 14.14
C ILE A 430 -11.49 -12.35 13.54
N ASP A 431 -12.64 -13.01 13.61
CA ASP A 431 -12.80 -14.39 13.12
C ASP A 431 -12.57 -14.45 11.59
N GLU A 432 -11.62 -15.29 11.18
CA GLU A 432 -11.18 -15.44 9.78
C GLU A 432 -12.27 -16.03 8.87
N THR A 433 -13.30 -16.65 9.44
CA THR A 433 -14.43 -17.22 8.68
C THR A 433 -15.42 -16.16 8.20
N GLU A 434 -15.30 -14.91 8.67
CA GLU A 434 -16.19 -13.79 8.32
C GLU A 434 -15.69 -12.93 7.13
N GLY A 435 -15.30 -13.59 6.04
CA GLY A 435 -15.09 -12.96 4.72
C GLY A 435 -13.65 -12.53 4.37
N THR A 436 -13.44 -12.20 3.10
CA THR A 436 -12.10 -12.01 2.50
C THR A 436 -11.32 -10.78 2.98
N THR A 437 -11.95 -9.90 3.75
CA THR A 437 -11.42 -8.59 4.14
C THR A 437 -10.60 -8.66 5.42
N ALA A 438 -10.86 -9.62 6.32
CA ALA A 438 -10.05 -9.85 7.52
C ALA A 438 -8.57 -10.16 7.16
N ALA A 439 -8.35 -10.90 6.08
CA ALA A 439 -7.01 -11.24 5.57
C ALA A 439 -6.21 -10.04 5.02
N ALA A 440 -6.81 -8.87 4.77
CA ALA A 440 -6.09 -7.69 4.29
C ALA A 440 -5.43 -6.89 5.43
N VAL A 441 -5.94 -7.05 6.66
CA VAL A 441 -5.51 -6.31 7.87
C VAL A 441 -4.32 -6.98 8.56
N MET A 442 -4.07 -8.28 8.28
CA MET A 442 -3.22 -9.17 9.09
C MET A 442 -1.83 -9.47 8.47
N ASN A 443 -1.40 -8.77 7.41
CA ASN A 443 -0.27 -9.24 6.61
C ASN A 443 1.11 -8.86 7.19
N ARG A 444 1.98 -9.85 7.42
CA ARG A 444 3.42 -9.63 7.62
C ARG A 444 4.07 -9.22 6.31
N LEU A 445 4.98 -8.25 6.34
CA LEU A 445 5.57 -7.66 5.14
C LEU A 445 7.06 -8.02 5.07
N LEU A 446 7.45 -8.75 4.02
CA LEU A 446 8.83 -9.14 3.77
C LEU A 446 9.36 -8.44 2.53
N LEU A 447 10.45 -7.68 2.66
CA LEU A 447 11.15 -7.06 1.56
C LEU A 447 12.16 -8.05 0.96
N VAL A 448 12.01 -8.36 -0.33
CA VAL A 448 12.98 -9.16 -1.08
C VAL A 448 13.74 -8.28 -2.04
N THR A 449 15.06 -8.40 -2.08
CA THR A 449 15.89 -7.73 -3.08
C THR A 449 16.74 -8.74 -3.84
N GLY A 450 17.09 -8.41 -5.08
CA GLY A 450 17.96 -9.21 -5.93
C GLY A 450 18.88 -8.32 -6.76
N PHE A 451 19.95 -8.90 -7.29
CA PHE A 451 20.96 -8.18 -8.06
C PHE A 451 20.65 -8.17 -9.56
N GLY A 452 21.12 -7.11 -10.23
CA GLY A 452 20.97 -6.94 -11.68
C GLY A 452 21.98 -7.75 -12.49
N PRO A 453 21.91 -7.66 -13.83
CA PRO A 453 22.83 -8.35 -14.72
C PRO A 453 24.30 -8.10 -14.33
N PHE A 454 25.10 -9.15 -14.31
CA PHE A 454 26.53 -9.04 -13.97
C PHE A 454 27.32 -8.53 -15.19
N GLN A 455 27.27 -9.21 -16.33
CA GLN A 455 28.04 -8.88 -17.54
C GLN A 455 27.29 -9.34 -18.79
N GLN A 456 27.77 -9.05 -20.01
CA GLN A 456 27.22 -9.62 -21.24
C GLN A 456 27.11 -11.16 -21.22
N ARG A 457 27.94 -11.84 -20.40
CA ARG A 457 27.93 -13.29 -20.22
C ARG A 457 26.77 -13.81 -19.33
N TYR A 458 26.22 -12.96 -18.47
CA TYR A 458 25.04 -13.25 -17.64
C TYR A 458 24.01 -12.12 -17.85
N PRO A 459 23.35 -12.09 -19.02
CA PRO A 459 22.37 -11.05 -19.34
C PRO A 459 21.16 -11.11 -18.40
N VAL A 460 20.92 -12.27 -17.81
CA VAL A 460 19.90 -12.54 -16.81
C VAL A 460 20.59 -12.90 -15.51
N ASN A 461 20.21 -12.23 -14.41
CA ASN A 461 20.68 -12.59 -13.07
C ASN A 461 19.54 -13.32 -12.34
N PRO A 462 19.72 -14.59 -11.98
CA PRO A 462 18.67 -15.38 -11.35
C PRO A 462 18.20 -14.78 -10.03
N SER A 463 19.03 -14.01 -9.30
CA SER A 463 18.61 -13.39 -8.04
C SER A 463 17.44 -12.40 -8.20
N TYR A 464 17.49 -11.52 -9.20
CA TYR A 464 16.40 -10.59 -9.47
C TYR A 464 15.20 -11.27 -10.14
N GLU A 465 15.44 -12.22 -11.05
CA GLU A 465 14.34 -12.94 -11.69
C GLU A 465 13.56 -13.83 -10.70
N ILE A 466 14.24 -14.51 -9.78
CA ILE A 466 13.60 -15.24 -8.69
C ILE A 466 12.75 -14.29 -7.84
N THR A 467 13.27 -13.09 -7.51
CA THR A 467 12.52 -12.06 -6.77
C THR A 467 11.21 -11.68 -7.48
N ARG A 468 11.20 -11.65 -8.82
CA ARG A 468 10.01 -11.32 -9.63
C ARG A 468 9.00 -12.47 -9.73
N LEU A 469 9.47 -13.71 -9.61
CA LEU A 469 8.63 -14.91 -9.67
C LEU A 469 8.04 -15.30 -8.32
N LEU A 470 8.51 -14.70 -7.22
CA LEU A 470 7.92 -14.91 -5.91
C LEU A 470 6.44 -14.50 -5.93
N PRO A 471 5.56 -15.30 -5.32
CA PRO A 471 4.15 -14.95 -5.23
C PRO A 471 3.99 -13.70 -4.36
N PRO A 472 2.98 -12.84 -4.62
CA PRO A 472 2.75 -11.64 -3.80
C PRO A 472 2.36 -11.98 -2.36
N PHE A 473 1.89 -13.21 -2.13
CA PHE A 473 1.54 -13.77 -0.84
C PHE A 473 2.08 -15.19 -0.72
N LEU A 474 2.57 -15.58 0.46
CA LEU A 474 2.70 -17.00 0.76
C LEU A 474 1.29 -17.65 0.81
N PRO A 475 1.13 -18.88 0.31
CA PRO A 475 -0.14 -19.60 0.37
C PRO A 475 -0.63 -19.78 1.83
N GLN A 476 -1.92 -19.51 2.11
CA GLN A 476 -2.51 -19.62 3.47
C GLN A 476 -2.31 -20.97 4.18
N ALA A 477 -2.03 -22.04 3.43
CA ALA A 477 -1.84 -23.39 3.96
C ALA A 477 -0.46 -23.64 4.59
N THR A 478 0.46 -22.66 4.58
CA THR A 478 1.87 -22.89 4.98
C THR A 478 2.33 -22.14 6.23
N THR A 479 1.54 -21.21 6.79
CA THR A 479 1.88 -20.49 8.03
C THR A 479 1.20 -21.13 9.24
N ALA A 480 1.95 -21.39 10.31
CA ALA A 480 1.44 -22.04 11.53
C ALA A 480 0.17 -21.38 12.12
N ASP A 481 0.00 -20.06 11.91
CA ASP A 481 -1.07 -19.26 12.51
C ASP A 481 -2.05 -18.65 11.47
N GLY A 482 -2.07 -19.14 10.22
CA GLY A 482 -3.03 -18.68 9.17
C GLY A 482 -2.82 -17.27 8.58
N ASN A 483 -1.93 -16.46 9.15
CA ASN A 483 -1.66 -15.08 8.71
C ASN A 483 -0.95 -15.00 7.34
N PRO A 484 -1.48 -14.25 6.34
CA PRO A 484 -0.83 -14.18 5.05
C PRO A 484 0.47 -13.34 5.11
N VAL A 485 1.54 -13.83 4.50
CA VAL A 485 2.82 -13.09 4.39
C VAL A 485 2.84 -12.40 3.04
N GLN A 486 2.86 -11.07 3.04
CA GLN A 486 3.05 -10.26 1.85
C GLN A 486 4.53 -10.16 1.49
N ILE A 487 4.86 -10.55 0.27
CA ILE A 487 6.21 -10.43 -0.28
C ILE A 487 6.30 -9.16 -1.14
N ILE A 488 7.15 -8.22 -0.73
CA ILE A 488 7.50 -7.02 -1.49
C ILE A 488 8.81 -7.29 -2.22
N GLY A 489 8.73 -7.67 -3.50
CA GLY A 489 9.90 -7.66 -4.37
C GLY A 489 10.32 -6.21 -4.68
N TYR A 490 11.55 -5.83 -4.31
CA TYR A 490 12.08 -4.53 -4.65
C TYR A 490 12.17 -4.39 -6.17
N GLY A 491 11.42 -3.43 -6.71
CA GLY A 491 11.10 -3.37 -8.14
C GLY A 491 12.28 -3.03 -9.06
N SER A 492 13.44 -2.69 -8.53
CA SER A 492 14.67 -2.45 -9.30
C SER A 492 15.78 -3.37 -8.83
N PRO A 493 16.58 -3.97 -9.73
CA PRO A 493 17.71 -4.77 -9.29
C PRO A 493 18.76 -3.91 -8.58
N ILE A 494 19.36 -4.45 -7.51
CA ILE A 494 20.56 -3.86 -6.92
C ILE A 494 21.68 -4.00 -7.93
N ARG A 495 22.25 -2.87 -8.37
CA ARG A 495 23.40 -2.88 -9.26
C ARG A 495 24.57 -3.55 -8.54
N VAL A 496 25.34 -4.35 -9.26
CA VAL A 496 26.49 -5.05 -8.68
C VAL A 496 27.66 -4.07 -8.51
N CYS A 497 27.49 -3.07 -7.62
CA CYS A 497 28.44 -2.00 -7.30
C CYS A 497 28.34 -1.63 -5.81
N TYR A 498 29.49 -1.49 -5.15
CA TYR A 498 29.54 -1.19 -3.71
C TYR A 498 29.00 0.21 -3.38
N ALA A 499 29.30 1.21 -4.21
CA ALA A 499 28.81 2.57 -4.01
C ALA A 499 27.28 2.63 -4.12
N ASP A 500 26.72 1.95 -5.11
CA ASP A 500 25.27 1.87 -5.31
C ASP A 500 24.59 1.15 -4.15
N ALA A 501 25.12 0.01 -3.70
CA ALA A 501 24.58 -0.68 -2.52
C ALA A 501 24.65 0.20 -1.26
N ARG A 502 25.76 0.93 -1.06
CA ARG A 502 25.92 1.86 0.07
C ARG A 502 24.89 2.99 0.06
N GLU A 503 24.62 3.55 -1.11
CA GLU A 503 23.71 4.70 -1.28
C GLU A 503 22.24 4.28 -1.33
N LEU A 504 21.96 3.06 -1.79
CA LEU A 504 20.59 2.55 -1.91
C LEU A 504 20.06 1.95 -0.61
N ILE A 505 20.86 1.12 0.09
CA ILE A 505 20.35 0.27 1.17
C ILE A 505 19.81 1.10 2.35
N PRO A 506 20.51 2.09 2.93
CA PRO A 506 19.98 2.83 4.07
C PRO A 506 18.69 3.62 3.77
N PRO A 507 18.58 4.39 2.66
CA PRO A 507 17.31 5.07 2.33
C PRO A 507 16.19 4.09 1.97
N LEU A 508 16.51 2.96 1.35
CA LEU A 508 15.56 1.89 1.10
C LEU A 508 14.99 1.37 2.42
N LEU A 509 15.87 0.96 3.33
CA LEU A 509 15.46 0.47 4.64
C LEU A 509 14.71 1.53 5.45
N GLU A 510 15.12 2.79 5.41
CA GLU A 510 14.39 3.88 6.07
C GLU A 510 12.96 4.02 5.53
N ALA A 511 12.78 3.95 4.21
CA ALA A 511 11.46 4.02 3.56
C ALA A 511 10.54 2.85 3.96
N TYR A 512 11.12 1.67 4.17
CA TYR A 512 10.39 0.46 4.54
C TYR A 512 10.44 0.14 6.03
N SER A 513 11.15 0.95 6.83
CA SER A 513 11.55 0.68 8.22
C SER A 513 10.42 0.46 9.21
N LYS A 514 9.27 1.00 8.83
CA LYS A 514 8.01 0.98 9.56
C LYS A 514 7.14 -0.13 9.01
N THR A 515 7.29 -0.40 7.72
CA THR A 515 6.39 -1.30 7.01
C THR A 515 6.79 -2.76 7.03
N VAL A 516 8.08 -3.05 7.05
CA VAL A 516 8.64 -4.37 6.74
C VAL A 516 9.13 -5.06 8.02
N ASP A 517 8.60 -6.27 8.25
CA ASP A 517 8.99 -7.15 9.35
C ASP A 517 10.30 -7.90 9.02
N PHE A 518 10.58 -8.18 7.74
CA PHE A 518 11.68 -9.04 7.29
C PHE A 518 12.40 -8.52 6.06
N VAL A 519 13.72 -8.76 5.97
CA VAL A 519 14.46 -8.54 4.73
C VAL A 519 15.12 -9.82 4.26
N LEU A 520 14.88 -10.19 3.00
CA LEU A 520 15.61 -11.24 2.30
C LEU A 520 16.40 -10.63 1.14
N HIS A 521 17.72 -10.79 1.16
CA HIS A 521 18.55 -10.52 0.00
C HIS A 521 18.80 -11.82 -0.75
N ILE A 522 18.61 -11.84 -2.07
CA ILE A 522 18.95 -12.97 -2.93
C ILE A 522 20.19 -12.60 -3.73
N GLY A 523 21.22 -13.45 -3.69
CA GLY A 523 22.46 -13.28 -4.45
C GLY A 523 22.81 -14.52 -5.25
N MET A 524 23.34 -14.33 -6.45
CA MET A 524 23.84 -15.44 -7.26
C MET A 524 25.26 -15.82 -6.83
N ALA A 525 25.53 -17.11 -6.62
CA ALA A 525 26.87 -17.63 -6.36
C ALA A 525 27.40 -18.41 -7.57
N SER A 526 28.41 -17.86 -8.27
CA SER A 526 29.00 -18.53 -9.44
C SER A 526 29.67 -19.84 -9.05
N GLY A 527 29.37 -20.92 -9.78
CA GLY A 527 29.92 -22.26 -9.54
C GLY A 527 29.24 -23.06 -8.43
N ARG A 528 28.22 -22.51 -7.76
CA ARG A 528 27.38 -23.22 -6.79
C ARG A 528 26.25 -23.94 -7.53
N GLN A 529 25.91 -25.15 -7.08
CA GLN A 529 24.81 -25.98 -7.63
C GLN A 529 23.73 -26.28 -6.56
N TYR A 530 23.80 -25.56 -5.44
CA TYR A 530 22.94 -25.70 -4.28
C TYR A 530 22.50 -24.31 -3.80
N TYR A 531 21.43 -24.28 -3.02
CA TYR A 531 20.91 -23.08 -2.38
C TYR A 531 21.52 -22.96 -0.98
N ALA A 532 21.87 -21.75 -0.55
CA ALA A 532 22.42 -21.58 0.79
C ALA A 532 21.90 -20.34 1.51
N ALA A 533 21.62 -20.49 2.80
CA ALA A 533 21.28 -19.39 3.69
C ALA A 533 22.53 -18.93 4.45
N GLU A 534 22.80 -17.63 4.48
CA GLU A 534 23.99 -17.07 5.15
C GLU A 534 23.73 -16.73 6.61
N ARG A 535 24.55 -17.27 7.50
CA ARG A 535 24.50 -17.03 8.95
C ARG A 535 25.10 -15.68 9.32
N TYR A 536 26.27 -15.37 8.79
CA TYR A 536 27.06 -14.20 9.16
C TYR A 536 27.27 -13.26 7.98
N ALA A 537 27.39 -11.96 8.27
CA ALA A 537 28.02 -11.00 7.38
C ALA A 537 29.29 -10.42 8.00
N HIS A 538 30.24 -10.07 7.15
CA HIS A 538 31.55 -9.57 7.58
C HIS A 538 31.67 -8.07 7.37
N ARG A 539 32.26 -7.36 8.33
CA ARG A 539 32.46 -5.90 8.22
C ARG A 539 33.47 -5.54 7.13
N ASP A 540 34.43 -6.41 6.87
CA ASP A 540 35.60 -6.17 6.04
C ASP A 540 35.94 -7.36 5.12
N GLY A 541 37.08 -7.28 4.42
CA GLY A 541 37.54 -8.32 3.49
C GLY A 541 37.15 -8.11 2.01
N TYR A 542 36.48 -7.01 1.67
CA TYR A 542 35.96 -6.69 0.33
C TYR A 542 37.02 -6.38 -0.75
N SER A 543 38.31 -6.52 -0.45
CA SER A 543 39.42 -6.18 -1.35
C SER A 543 39.77 -7.27 -2.36
N LYS A 544 39.11 -8.44 -2.28
CA LYS A 544 39.43 -9.63 -3.10
C LYS A 544 38.71 -9.66 -4.44
N HIS A 545 37.53 -9.05 -4.51
CA HIS A 545 36.62 -9.17 -5.66
C HIS A 545 36.13 -7.78 -6.07
N LYS A 546 36.43 -7.43 -7.32
CA LYS A 546 35.99 -6.17 -7.94
C LYS A 546 34.51 -6.25 -8.34
N ASP A 547 33.81 -5.15 -8.15
CA ASP A 547 32.45 -4.96 -8.66
C ASP A 547 32.43 -4.70 -10.18
N LEU A 548 31.27 -4.37 -10.75
CA LEU A 548 31.12 -4.16 -12.19
C LEU A 548 31.89 -2.96 -12.73
N ASP A 549 32.20 -1.99 -11.88
CA ASP A 549 33.00 -0.82 -12.24
C ASP A 549 34.50 -1.07 -12.05
N GLY A 550 34.88 -2.29 -11.68
CA GLY A 550 36.27 -2.63 -11.39
C GLY A 550 36.74 -2.09 -10.03
N CYS A 551 35.81 -1.71 -9.17
CA CYS A 551 36.05 -1.08 -7.87
C CYS A 551 35.87 -2.07 -6.71
N PHE A 552 36.48 -1.76 -5.58
CA PHE A 552 36.21 -2.37 -4.28
C PHE A 552 36.26 -1.28 -3.21
N PRO A 553 35.62 -1.47 -2.04
CA PRO A 553 35.69 -0.52 -0.95
C PRO A 553 37.13 -0.38 -0.45
N SER A 554 37.56 0.85 -0.17
CA SER A 554 38.83 1.08 0.55
C SER A 554 38.67 0.72 2.03
N ALA A 555 39.77 0.34 2.71
CA ALA A 555 39.74 0.06 4.15
C ALA A 555 39.25 1.28 4.96
N ASP A 556 39.66 2.48 4.57
CA ASP A 556 39.18 3.74 5.17
C ASP A 556 37.68 3.96 4.94
N GLN A 557 37.12 3.45 3.84
CA GLN A 557 35.69 3.51 3.57
C GLN A 557 34.91 2.53 4.44
N THR A 558 35.36 1.28 4.57
CA THR A 558 34.70 0.30 5.46
C THR A 558 34.76 0.74 6.91
N GLU A 559 35.87 1.34 7.35
CA GLU A 559 35.99 1.90 8.69
C GLU A 559 35.06 3.09 8.91
N ARG A 560 34.93 4.00 7.93
CA ARG A 560 33.97 5.11 8.01
C ARG A 560 32.52 4.64 8.00
N ASP A 561 32.21 3.65 7.18
CA ASP A 561 30.84 3.18 6.97
C ASP A 561 30.39 2.27 8.13
N PHE A 562 31.30 1.52 8.77
CA PHE A 562 30.99 0.44 9.71
C PHE A 562 31.90 0.33 10.94
N GLY A 563 32.78 1.29 11.23
CA GLY A 563 33.72 1.21 12.35
C GLY A 563 33.06 1.12 13.74
N ASP A 564 31.79 1.51 13.84
CA ASP A 564 30.95 1.34 15.04
C ASP A 564 30.35 -0.07 15.19
N CYS A 565 30.46 -0.92 14.16
CA CYS A 565 29.88 -2.26 14.13
C CYS A 565 30.93 -3.35 14.47
N PRO A 566 30.50 -4.50 15.04
CA PRO A 566 31.36 -5.67 15.21
C PRO A 566 31.94 -6.18 13.88
N GLU A 567 33.00 -6.99 13.95
CA GLU A 567 33.61 -7.62 12.75
C GLU A 567 32.64 -8.58 12.04
N LEU A 568 31.76 -9.23 12.82
CA LEU A 568 30.75 -10.17 12.35
C LEU A 568 29.38 -9.76 12.87
N LEU A 569 28.41 -9.70 11.96
CA LEU A 569 27.01 -9.54 12.32
C LEU A 569 26.27 -10.84 12.01
N GLU A 570 25.48 -11.30 12.98
CA GLU A 570 24.55 -12.42 12.84
C GLU A 570 23.12 -11.87 12.79
N THR A 571 22.28 -12.52 11.97
CA THR A 571 20.84 -12.29 11.95
C THR A 571 20.24 -12.44 13.35
N SER A 572 19.19 -11.70 13.65
CA SER A 572 18.48 -11.88 14.93
C SER A 572 17.47 -13.02 14.90
N LEU A 573 17.20 -13.61 13.73
CA LEU A 573 16.45 -14.86 13.60
C LEU A 573 17.25 -16.02 14.19
N ASP A 574 16.57 -17.06 14.68
CA ASP A 574 17.26 -18.30 15.05
C ASP A 574 17.62 -19.04 13.77
N TYR A 575 18.86 -18.81 13.32
CA TYR A 575 19.39 -19.36 12.08
C TYR A 575 19.24 -20.89 12.00
N ASP A 576 19.49 -21.60 13.11
CA ASP A 576 19.46 -23.06 13.13
C ASP A 576 18.01 -23.57 13.02
N SER A 577 17.06 -22.87 13.66
CA SER A 577 15.61 -23.08 13.50
C SER A 577 15.15 -22.83 12.05
N VAL A 578 15.51 -21.67 11.47
CA VAL A 578 15.17 -21.29 10.09
C VAL A 578 15.72 -22.33 9.10
N LEU A 579 16.99 -22.72 9.25
CA LEU A 579 17.62 -23.70 8.37
C LEU A 579 16.93 -25.06 8.45
N HIS A 580 16.62 -25.52 9.66
CA HIS A 580 15.95 -26.81 9.86
C HIS A 580 14.56 -26.84 9.20
N ARG A 581 13.76 -25.79 9.42
CA ARG A 581 12.42 -25.67 8.81
C ARG A 581 12.50 -25.57 7.29
N TRP A 582 13.44 -24.78 6.76
CA TRP A 582 13.64 -24.65 5.33
C TRP A 582 13.96 -26.00 4.67
N GLN A 583 14.90 -26.76 5.23
CA GLN A 583 15.23 -28.09 4.73
C GLN A 583 14.07 -29.09 4.87
N ALA A 584 13.26 -28.97 5.93
CA ALA A 584 12.07 -29.78 6.12
C ALA A 584 11.01 -29.51 5.04
N PHE A 585 10.72 -28.24 4.72
CA PHE A 585 9.76 -27.87 3.67
C PHE A 585 10.16 -28.42 2.30
N ILE A 586 11.46 -28.37 1.98
CA ILE A 586 11.97 -28.92 0.72
C ILE A 586 11.83 -30.45 0.70
N SER A 587 12.21 -31.13 1.78
CA SER A 587 12.16 -32.60 1.86
C SER A 587 10.73 -33.17 1.83
N GLN A 588 9.75 -32.39 2.30
CA GLN A 588 8.34 -32.78 2.36
C GLN A 588 7.53 -32.33 1.12
N SER A 589 8.16 -31.59 0.20
CA SER A 589 7.48 -31.14 -1.01
C SER A 589 7.05 -32.34 -1.89
N PRO A 590 5.88 -32.28 -2.58
CA PRO A 590 5.49 -33.36 -3.49
C PRO A 590 6.37 -33.37 -4.74
N GLU A 591 6.49 -34.52 -5.42
CA GLU A 591 7.27 -34.64 -6.67
C GLU A 591 6.81 -33.67 -7.77
N THR A 592 5.57 -33.19 -7.70
CA THR A 592 4.99 -32.20 -8.61
C THR A 592 5.38 -30.76 -8.27
N SER A 593 6.01 -30.51 -7.11
CA SER A 593 6.49 -29.19 -6.71
C SER A 593 7.79 -28.83 -7.41
N PRO A 594 7.96 -27.59 -7.91
CA PRO A 594 9.25 -27.12 -8.44
C PRO A 594 10.40 -27.20 -7.42
N ALA A 595 10.09 -27.14 -6.12
CA ALA A 595 11.09 -27.25 -5.05
C ALA A 595 11.61 -28.68 -4.83
N TRP A 596 10.98 -29.70 -5.44
CA TRP A 596 11.33 -31.09 -5.23
C TRP A 596 12.81 -31.36 -5.55
N GLY A 597 13.49 -32.03 -4.62
CA GLY A 597 14.90 -32.36 -4.73
C GLY A 597 15.84 -31.15 -4.82
N ALA A 598 15.49 -30.00 -4.23
CA ALA A 598 16.45 -28.90 -4.07
C ALA A 598 17.48 -29.21 -2.97
N ASP A 599 18.76 -28.92 -3.24
CA ASP A 599 19.85 -29.05 -2.27
C ASP A 599 20.00 -27.73 -1.51
N CYS A 600 19.58 -27.69 -0.24
CA CYS A 600 19.60 -26.49 0.61
C CYS A 600 20.58 -26.67 1.78
N ARG A 601 21.56 -25.78 1.89
CA ARG A 601 22.71 -25.91 2.80
C ARG A 601 22.92 -24.68 3.70
N PRO A 602 23.55 -24.86 4.88
CA PRO A 602 24.06 -23.71 5.63
C PRO A 602 25.23 -23.04 4.89
N SER A 603 25.42 -21.76 5.16
CA SER A 603 26.63 -21.01 4.78
C SER A 603 27.02 -20.02 5.87
N GLU A 604 28.30 -19.99 6.23
CA GLU A 604 28.85 -19.06 7.23
C GLU A 604 29.62 -17.90 6.59
N ASN A 605 29.78 -17.91 5.27
CA ASN A 605 30.56 -16.90 4.57
C ASN A 605 30.00 -16.63 3.17
N ALA A 606 29.47 -15.42 3.00
CA ALA A 606 28.94 -14.88 1.75
C ALA A 606 30.02 -14.45 0.73
N GLY A 607 31.29 -14.72 1.01
CA GLY A 607 32.42 -14.61 0.09
C GLY A 607 33.17 -13.27 0.14
N ASN A 608 32.94 -12.42 1.17
CA ASN A 608 33.52 -11.07 1.27
C ASN A 608 33.42 -10.29 -0.06
N PHE A 609 32.25 -10.41 -0.71
CA PHE A 609 31.92 -9.70 -1.95
C PHE A 609 30.64 -8.89 -1.74
N LEU A 610 30.02 -8.41 -2.82
CA LEU A 610 28.86 -7.52 -2.72
C LEU A 610 27.66 -8.13 -1.99
N CYS A 611 27.48 -9.47 -2.06
CA CYS A 611 26.48 -10.19 -1.28
C CYS A 611 26.66 -9.92 0.22
N ASP A 612 27.90 -10.15 0.71
CA ASP A 612 28.31 -9.95 2.09
C ASP A 612 28.22 -8.46 2.50
N TYR A 613 28.64 -7.53 1.61
CA TYR A 613 28.54 -6.08 1.86
C TYR A 613 27.10 -5.60 1.99
N THR A 614 26.21 -6.09 1.13
CA THR A 614 24.79 -5.75 1.18
C THR A 614 24.15 -6.31 2.45
N TYR A 615 24.49 -7.55 2.79
CA TYR A 615 24.00 -8.20 4.01
C TYR A 615 24.46 -7.45 5.27
N PHE A 616 25.75 -7.10 5.33
CA PHE A 616 26.32 -6.35 6.44
C PHE A 616 25.72 -4.95 6.56
N ASN A 617 25.60 -4.22 5.46
CA ASN A 617 25.01 -2.88 5.45
C ASN A 617 23.57 -2.90 5.99
N CYS A 618 22.78 -3.90 5.57
CA CYS A 618 21.41 -4.09 6.03
C CYS A 618 21.34 -4.41 7.54
N MET A 619 22.14 -5.38 8.01
CA MET A 619 22.18 -5.73 9.44
C MET A 619 22.72 -4.59 10.32
N ALA A 620 23.72 -3.85 9.85
CA ALA A 620 24.28 -2.69 10.54
C ALA A 620 23.24 -1.58 10.67
N TRP A 621 22.46 -1.33 9.60
CA TRP A 621 21.37 -0.34 9.63
C TRP A 621 20.32 -0.70 10.68
N TYR A 622 19.83 -1.95 10.69
CA TYR A 622 18.87 -2.41 11.69
C TYR A 622 19.45 -2.38 13.11
N GLY A 623 20.69 -2.84 13.26
CA GLY A 623 21.36 -2.86 14.56
C GLY A 623 21.59 -1.46 15.14
N ARG A 624 21.88 -0.46 14.30
CA ARG A 624 21.96 0.95 14.71
C ARG A 624 20.60 1.50 15.10
N ARG A 625 19.58 1.27 14.28
CA ARG A 625 18.21 1.72 14.52
C ARG A 625 17.68 1.20 15.86
N ASN A 626 17.86 -0.09 16.11
CA ASN A 626 17.34 -0.78 17.28
C ASN A 626 18.29 -0.73 18.48
N LYS A 627 19.49 -0.14 18.32
CA LYS A 627 20.56 -0.12 19.34
C LYS A 627 20.95 -1.53 19.81
N LYS A 628 20.96 -2.47 18.87
CA LYS A 628 21.25 -3.90 19.06
C LYS A 628 22.12 -4.37 17.91
N LEU A 629 23.44 -4.19 18.03
CA LEU A 629 24.41 -4.70 17.05
C LEU A 629 24.74 -6.19 17.29
N GLU A 630 24.57 -6.68 18.51
CA GLU A 630 24.77 -8.08 18.88
C GLU A 630 23.55 -8.60 19.66
N GLY A 631 23.24 -9.89 19.50
CA GLY A 631 22.07 -10.52 20.11
C GLY A 631 20.76 -9.82 19.75
N GLY A 632 19.73 -10.00 20.59
CA GLY A 632 18.44 -9.32 20.41
C GLY A 632 17.26 -10.26 20.13
N SER A 633 16.08 -9.66 20.13
CA SER A 633 14.82 -10.25 19.67
C SER A 633 14.83 -10.45 18.16
N SER A 634 13.96 -11.32 17.65
CA SER A 634 13.87 -11.64 16.23
C SER A 634 13.64 -10.42 15.33
N SER A 635 13.12 -9.30 15.85
CA SER A 635 12.89 -8.04 15.15
C SER A 635 14.07 -7.05 15.17
N ASP A 636 15.16 -7.34 15.88
CA ASP A 636 16.27 -6.39 16.02
C ASP A 636 17.12 -6.29 14.75
N ARG A 637 17.32 -7.39 14.03
CA ARG A 637 18.01 -7.51 12.73
C ARG A 637 17.39 -8.68 11.91
N PRO A 638 16.12 -8.59 11.48
CA PRO A 638 15.38 -9.68 10.82
C PRO A 638 15.78 -9.82 9.34
N VAL A 639 17.07 -10.00 9.09
CA VAL A 639 17.67 -10.02 7.76
C VAL A 639 18.22 -11.41 7.47
N MET A 640 17.97 -11.93 6.29
CA MET A 640 18.59 -13.16 5.77
C MET A 640 19.15 -12.92 4.37
N PHE A 641 20.16 -13.71 4.03
CA PHE A 641 20.72 -13.74 2.68
C PHE A 641 20.64 -15.14 2.09
N LEU A 642 20.04 -15.26 0.91
CA LEU A 642 19.90 -16.50 0.14
C LEU A 642 20.82 -16.47 -1.07
N HIS A 643 21.75 -17.42 -1.14
CA HIS A 643 22.50 -17.70 -2.34
C HIS A 643 21.79 -18.72 -3.22
N VAL A 644 21.67 -18.38 -4.50
CA VAL A 644 21.07 -19.22 -5.55
C VAL A 644 22.13 -19.64 -6.58
N PRO A 645 21.91 -20.77 -7.28
CA PRO A 645 22.72 -21.17 -8.43
C PRO A 645 22.70 -20.13 -9.57
N ALA A 646 23.62 -20.28 -10.53
CA ALA A 646 23.78 -19.33 -11.64
C ALA A 646 22.87 -19.63 -12.85
N GLU A 647 22.24 -20.79 -12.87
CA GLU A 647 21.27 -21.21 -13.88
C GLU A 647 20.05 -20.30 -13.88
N SER A 648 19.59 -19.92 -15.08
CA SER A 648 18.51 -18.96 -15.27
C SER A 648 17.51 -19.40 -16.35
N ASP A 649 17.45 -20.68 -16.67
CA ASP A 649 16.35 -21.24 -17.46
C ASP A 649 15.05 -21.28 -16.66
N GLU A 650 13.91 -21.42 -17.35
CA GLU A 650 12.58 -21.36 -16.74
C GLU A 650 12.42 -22.33 -15.56
N ALA A 651 12.87 -23.59 -15.72
CA ALA A 651 12.78 -24.59 -14.66
C ALA A 651 13.68 -24.25 -13.46
N ALA A 652 14.90 -23.74 -13.71
CA ALA A 652 15.79 -23.28 -12.64
C ALA A 652 15.22 -22.08 -11.88
N LEU A 653 14.57 -21.14 -12.57
CA LEU A 653 13.94 -19.97 -11.97
C LEU A 653 12.68 -20.32 -11.18
N GLU A 654 11.82 -21.21 -11.69
CA GLU A 654 10.66 -21.75 -10.96
C GLU A 654 11.08 -22.50 -9.70
N LYS A 655 12.12 -23.34 -9.81
CA LYS A 655 12.72 -24.03 -8.67
C LYS A 655 13.30 -23.04 -7.66
N GLY A 656 14.01 -22.02 -8.12
CA GLY A 656 14.57 -20.97 -7.27
C GLY A 656 13.49 -20.16 -6.53
N ALA A 657 12.38 -19.82 -7.20
CA ALA A 657 11.24 -19.15 -6.59
C ALA A 657 10.55 -20.03 -5.54
N ALA A 658 10.37 -21.32 -5.82
CA ALA A 658 9.78 -22.26 -4.87
C ALA A 658 10.70 -22.47 -3.64
N VAL A 659 12.01 -22.58 -3.84
CA VAL A 659 13.01 -22.69 -2.78
C VAL A 659 13.09 -21.43 -1.92
N ALA A 660 13.07 -20.26 -2.55
CA ALA A 660 13.04 -18.98 -1.86
C ALA A 660 11.74 -18.79 -1.07
N SER A 661 10.59 -19.20 -1.63
CA SER A 661 9.31 -19.21 -0.91
C SER A 661 9.33 -20.11 0.32
N ALA A 662 9.98 -21.27 0.24
CA ALA A 662 10.17 -22.16 1.39
C ALA A 662 11.08 -21.54 2.46
N LEU A 663 12.13 -20.80 2.08
CA LEU A 663 12.98 -20.08 3.04
C LEU A 663 12.21 -18.95 3.71
N ILE A 664 11.45 -18.17 2.93
CA ILE A 664 10.58 -17.11 3.45
C ILE A 664 9.59 -17.69 4.46
N GLN A 665 8.99 -18.84 4.15
CA GLN A 665 8.11 -19.54 5.10
C GLN A 665 8.87 -19.88 6.39
N ALA A 666 10.09 -20.43 6.29
CA ALA A 666 10.90 -20.79 7.44
C ALA A 666 11.30 -19.58 8.30
N MET A 667 11.61 -18.45 7.68
CA MET A 667 11.91 -17.18 8.38
C MET A 667 10.70 -16.68 9.18
N VAL A 668 9.52 -16.72 8.57
CA VAL A 668 8.27 -16.28 9.21
C VAL A 668 7.93 -17.19 10.39
N ASP A 669 7.99 -18.49 10.15
CA ASP A 669 7.75 -19.54 11.13
C ASP A 669 8.66 -19.44 12.36
N ASP A 670 9.92 -19.05 12.16
CA ASP A 670 10.87 -18.80 13.25
C ASP A 670 10.51 -17.54 14.04
N PHE A 671 10.21 -16.46 13.33
CA PHE A 671 9.90 -15.18 13.93
C PHE A 671 8.63 -15.21 14.79
N LEU A 672 7.65 -16.04 14.42
CA LEU A 672 6.42 -16.25 15.16
C LEU A 672 6.58 -17.26 16.31
N ALA A 673 7.67 -18.03 16.35
CA ALA A 673 7.86 -19.06 17.36
C ALA A 673 8.00 -18.44 18.76
N PRO A 674 7.27 -18.95 19.79
CA PRO A 674 7.50 -18.54 21.16
C PRO A 674 8.93 -18.90 21.57
N ARG A 675 9.78 -17.89 21.83
CA ARG A 675 11.12 -18.16 22.35
C ARG A 675 11.01 -18.68 23.78
N ALA A 676 11.64 -19.82 24.06
CA ALA A 676 11.81 -20.29 25.43
C ALA A 676 12.59 -19.22 26.22
N ALA A 677 12.02 -18.81 27.35
CA ALA A 677 12.59 -17.80 28.25
C ALA A 677 13.88 -18.28 28.92
#